data_AF-A0A158Q5E6-F1
#
_entry.id   AF-A0A158Q5E6-F1
#
_cell.length_a   1.000
_cell.length_b   1.000
_cell.length_c   1.000
_cell.angle_alpha   90.00
_cell.angle_beta   90.00
_cell.angle_gamma   90.00
#
_symmetry.space_group_name_H-M   'P 1'
#
loop_
_entity.id
_entity.type
_entity.pdbx_description
1 polymer ?
#
loop_
_entity_poly.entity_id
_entity_poly.type
_entity_poly.pdbx_seq_one_letter_code
_entity_poly.pdbx_strand_id
1 'polypeptide(L)'
;MWTYTTLIVIIQTIGLHHTYARLGQIFEDFACRSTNVICGTNMIFVPIIRFNNSKNLFNSQKCIQRCSCITDEYEEKNGNCVEKIHDSDEQNTNCIRGNCTLMKEITDFDCLLEGLFCGTNKCENNACKIGETILDIGCNLTGNICAMHALFIPISQEEPYSSMVPRNCIQRCTCESIKYVDKLTHCEEKIEVAKQTEIHNFAEFCPKVYYNLGEEIADIGCRLAGQKCGTNMKFVPMETLKAAKNQSHTIGCILRCSCEENFEYIKQNEQCIRKWYCDGGFCQLKRKIYDYGCKLTGLECGINMKFVFIREVSDEICIQKCKCASEEFVEKNGKCEDKKKKPNISRHTSMQKFLKVGQILEDFGCLSINSECGSNMVFRPIVRFYNISFSLRQEKCFQRCNCKNNYDEINGLCIERINIDEENEGNRRCFENEICKLGDRVNDEECQLTGVKCGANMVFIPTSIAMTNRCVQYCVCDNESMVADDKCIKRNALNLRHEDENQNITQEGMQKNHENIVLNCMRGKCKLMEEISDFGCTLKGRLCGRNMVFKTISNEINPKFKSKKCVVKCVCAVGFYEKNDRCIRLNNSSNMTEEKVRTFSERLFDADCILSGIECGINMIFITVQKFYPSSSCIQECHCKSGFEFDSKLSLCKKSANDHCPQPYEFGQEIVDYGCHLTGEKCGKNMVFTIAQKFTPLNNSVKCIQRCSCEDGYMEEFGECIKVWYCEGGYCKLGRKFFDYGCVFTSFTCGTNMKFITERKEEKTDICIQRCNFIISQ
;
A
#
# COMPACT_ATOMS: atom_id res chain seq x y z
N MET A 1 58.40 -9.07 8.76
CA MET A 1 57.91 -10.32 9.39
C MET A 1 58.04 -10.32 10.92
N TRP A 2 58.17 -9.13 11.51
CA TRP A 2 57.87 -8.76 12.89
C TRP A 2 57.12 -7.42 12.78
N THR A 3 56.33 -7.01 13.78
CA THR A 3 55.50 -5.78 13.90
C THR A 3 54.06 -5.86 13.37
N TYR A 4 53.13 -6.52 14.09
CA TYR A 4 51.69 -6.19 13.99
C TYR A 4 50.87 -6.47 15.28
N THR A 5 51.51 -6.85 16.39
CA THR A 5 50.82 -7.25 17.63
C THR A 5 50.66 -6.15 18.69
N THR A 6 51.15 -4.93 18.46
CA THR A 6 51.11 -3.86 19.49
C THR A 6 50.09 -2.75 19.20
N LEU A 7 49.43 -2.73 18.04
CA LEU A 7 48.52 -1.64 17.66
C LEU A 7 47.04 -1.87 18.07
N ILE A 8 46.65 -3.07 18.49
CA ILE A 8 45.24 -3.41 18.78
C ILE A 8 44.80 -3.02 20.20
N VAL A 9 45.72 -2.65 21.10
CA VAL A 9 45.37 -2.29 22.49
C VAL A 9 45.10 -0.79 22.69
N ILE A 10 45.38 0.08 21.72
CA ILE A 10 45.23 1.54 21.88
C ILE A 10 43.86 2.08 21.43
N ILE A 11 43.06 1.34 20.65
CA ILE A 11 41.79 1.86 20.11
C ILE A 11 40.60 1.75 21.10
N GLN A 12 40.74 1.07 22.24
CA GLN A 12 39.66 0.95 23.23
C GLN A 12 39.55 2.09 24.25
N THR A 13 40.32 3.18 24.12
CA THR A 13 40.32 4.30 25.10
C THR A 13 39.91 5.67 24.55
N ILE A 14 39.51 5.79 23.28
CA ILE A 14 39.01 7.06 22.75
C ILE A 14 37.49 7.12 22.98
N GLY A 15 37.12 7.70 24.12
CA GLY A 15 35.74 8.07 24.43
C GLY A 15 35.16 8.95 23.31
N LEU A 16 34.08 8.46 22.69
CA LEU A 16 33.28 9.25 21.78
C LEU A 16 32.79 10.48 22.53
N HIS A 17 33.35 11.63 22.18
CA HIS A 17 32.94 12.95 22.62
C HIS A 17 31.42 13.08 22.54
N HIS A 18 30.78 13.20 23.71
CA HIS A 18 29.36 13.54 23.82
C HIS A 18 29.14 14.88 23.12
N THR A 19 28.48 14.84 21.96
CA THR A 19 28.03 16.03 21.25
C THR A 19 26.94 16.70 22.08
N TYR A 20 27.18 17.95 22.47
CA TYR A 20 26.17 18.83 23.08
C TYR A 20 24.90 18.87 22.20
N ALA A 21 23.73 18.73 22.82
CA ALA A 21 22.43 18.89 22.19
C ALA A 21 21.79 20.22 22.58
N ARG A 22 20.89 20.74 21.73
CA ARG A 22 20.09 21.91 22.09
C ARG A 22 18.96 21.51 23.02
N LEU A 23 18.60 22.38 23.97
CA LEU A 23 17.41 22.19 24.80
C LEU A 23 16.18 21.94 23.91
N GLY A 24 15.39 20.91 24.22
CA GLY A 24 14.25 20.48 23.40
C GLY A 24 14.58 19.49 22.28
N GLN A 25 15.84 19.30 21.91
CA GLN A 25 16.22 18.38 20.83
C GLN A 25 15.93 16.93 21.21
N ILE A 26 15.29 16.20 20.29
CA ILE A 26 14.85 14.81 20.47
C ILE A 26 15.87 13.85 19.82
N PHE A 27 16.24 12.79 20.54
CA PHE A 27 17.18 11.75 20.09
C PHE A 27 16.59 10.36 20.28
N GLU A 28 17.00 9.45 19.40
CA GLU A 28 16.68 8.04 19.54
C GLU A 28 17.89 7.29 20.08
N ASP A 29 17.72 6.69 21.26
CA ASP A 29 18.80 6.08 22.05
C ASP A 29 18.54 4.59 22.30
N PHE A 30 19.43 3.75 21.78
CA PHE A 30 19.37 2.30 21.97
C PHE A 30 19.88 1.91 23.36
N ALA A 31 19.10 1.11 24.07
CA ALA A 31 19.27 0.74 25.48
C ALA A 31 19.19 1.93 26.46
N CYS A 32 18.70 3.09 26.03
CA CYS A 32 18.56 4.27 26.88
C CYS A 32 19.85 4.72 27.58
N ARG A 33 21.00 4.46 26.94
CA ARG A 33 22.35 4.65 27.49
C ARG A 33 22.68 6.10 27.83
N SER A 34 22.02 7.04 27.18
CA SER A 34 22.19 8.48 27.38
C SER A 34 21.25 9.04 28.46
N THR A 35 20.35 8.24 29.05
CA THR A 35 19.45 8.73 30.12
C THR A 35 20.29 9.29 31.27
N ASN A 36 19.95 10.51 31.72
CA ASN A 36 20.68 11.26 32.75
C ASN A 36 22.13 11.65 32.37
N VAL A 37 22.52 11.50 31.09
CA VAL A 37 23.78 12.06 30.59
C VAL A 37 23.58 13.53 30.27
N ILE A 38 24.57 14.35 30.63
CA ILE A 38 24.57 15.80 30.37
C ILE A 38 24.55 16.04 28.86
N CYS A 39 23.56 16.81 28.40
CA CYS A 39 23.40 17.19 27.01
C CYS A 39 23.71 18.68 26.76
N GLY A 40 23.86 19.48 27.82
CA GLY A 40 24.14 20.92 27.80
C GLY A 40 24.37 21.46 29.22
N THR A 41 24.70 22.75 29.35
CA THR A 41 24.84 23.39 30.68
C THR A 41 23.49 23.41 31.38
N ASN A 42 23.41 22.77 32.55
CA ASN A 42 22.16 22.54 33.30
C ASN A 42 21.10 21.73 32.54
N MET A 43 21.52 20.86 31.61
CA MET A 43 20.63 20.03 30.79
C MET A 43 21.03 18.55 30.80
N ILE A 44 20.05 17.65 30.82
CA ILE A 44 20.23 16.19 30.75
C ILE A 44 19.27 15.57 29.73
N PHE A 45 19.65 14.42 29.19
CA PHE A 45 18.73 13.61 28.39
C PHE A 45 17.69 12.92 29.27
N VAL A 46 16.43 13.26 29.06
CA VAL A 46 15.26 12.67 29.74
C VAL A 46 14.44 11.85 28.74
N PRO A 47 14.16 10.56 29.00
CA PRO A 47 13.35 9.73 28.11
C PRO A 47 11.90 10.22 28.09
N ILE A 48 11.41 10.55 26.88
CA ILE A 48 10.02 10.90 26.60
C ILE A 48 9.19 9.62 26.40
N ILE A 49 9.74 8.65 25.65
CA ILE A 49 9.08 7.38 25.32
C ILE A 49 10.08 6.25 25.50
N ARG A 50 9.68 5.18 26.21
CA ARG A 50 10.46 3.93 26.33
C ARG A 50 9.72 2.81 25.63
N PHE A 51 10.38 2.18 24.65
CA PHE A 51 9.92 0.97 23.98
C PHE A 51 10.57 -0.25 24.65
N ASN A 52 9.77 -1.05 25.35
CA ASN A 52 10.18 -2.36 25.83
C ASN A 52 9.76 -3.41 24.80
N ASN A 53 10.72 -3.98 24.08
CA ASN A 53 10.43 -5.01 23.09
C ASN A 53 10.40 -6.38 23.80
N SER A 54 9.21 -6.80 24.27
CA SER A 54 9.03 -8.00 25.10
C SER A 54 9.33 -9.34 24.41
N LYS A 55 9.69 -9.35 23.12
CA LYS A 55 9.81 -10.56 22.30
C LYS A 55 11.23 -10.96 21.91
N ASN A 56 12.27 -10.24 22.39
CA ASN A 56 13.66 -10.59 22.14
C ASN A 56 14.36 -11.07 23.42
N LEU A 57 15.10 -12.18 23.35
CA LEU A 57 15.98 -12.69 24.41
C LEU A 57 17.10 -11.70 24.83
N PHE A 58 17.30 -10.64 24.06
CA PHE A 58 18.11 -9.49 24.44
C PHE A 58 17.17 -8.32 24.71
N ASN A 59 17.03 -7.94 25.98
CA ASN A 59 16.32 -6.76 26.48
C ASN A 59 16.93 -5.46 25.90
N SER A 60 16.75 -5.24 24.60
CA SER A 60 17.08 -3.99 23.93
C SER A 60 15.91 -3.04 24.14
N GLN A 61 15.90 -2.40 25.30
CA GLN A 61 15.08 -1.22 25.52
C GLN A 61 15.48 -0.18 24.46
N LYS A 62 14.53 0.51 23.83
CA LYS A 62 14.81 1.66 22.98
C LYS A 62 14.10 2.85 23.61
N CYS A 63 14.68 4.04 23.61
CA CYS A 63 13.92 5.21 23.99
C CYS A 63 14.14 6.38 23.04
N ILE A 64 13.13 7.22 23.01
CA ILE A 64 13.22 8.58 22.49
C ILE A 64 13.42 9.48 23.69
N GLN A 65 14.51 10.24 23.71
CA GLN A 65 14.89 11.16 24.78
C GLN A 65 14.86 12.61 24.27
N ARG A 66 14.58 13.57 25.15
CA ARG A 66 14.71 15.02 24.93
C ARG A 66 15.79 15.57 25.86
N CYS A 67 16.60 16.50 25.37
CA CYS A 67 17.45 17.31 26.24
C CYS A 67 16.57 18.30 27.02
N SER A 68 16.53 18.18 28.35
CA SER A 68 15.68 18.97 29.28
C SER A 68 16.52 19.51 30.44
N CYS A 69 15.97 20.45 31.23
CA CYS A 69 16.69 20.97 32.40
C CYS A 69 16.98 19.89 33.45
N ILE A 70 18.15 19.98 34.07
CA ILE A 70 18.70 18.94 34.97
C ILE A 70 17.89 18.74 36.25
N THR A 71 17.33 19.82 36.79
CA THR A 71 16.47 19.84 37.99
C THR A 71 15.31 20.80 37.78
N ASP A 72 14.31 20.70 38.64
CA ASP A 72 13.15 21.59 38.72
C ASP A 72 13.48 22.99 39.28
N GLU A 73 14.69 23.19 39.80
CA GLU A 73 15.26 24.50 40.13
C GLU A 73 15.57 25.33 38.89
N TYR A 74 15.63 24.73 37.69
CA TYR A 74 15.80 25.43 36.43
C TYR A 74 14.49 25.45 35.64
N GLU A 75 14.25 26.52 34.89
CA GLU A 75 13.17 26.64 33.91
C GLU A 75 13.73 26.89 32.52
N GLU A 76 13.04 26.36 31.51
CA GLU A 76 13.39 26.56 30.10
C GLU A 76 12.96 27.98 29.67
N LYS A 77 13.93 28.86 29.43
CA LYS A 77 13.71 30.19 28.84
C LYS A 77 14.69 30.41 27.69
N ASN A 78 14.17 30.79 26.52
CA ASN A 78 14.95 31.12 25.32
C ASN A 78 15.95 30.02 24.89
N GLY A 79 15.56 28.75 25.02
CA GLY A 79 16.40 27.61 24.64
C GLY A 79 17.54 27.30 25.63
N ASN A 80 17.55 27.93 26.81
CA ASN A 80 18.48 27.68 27.90
C ASN A 80 17.73 27.29 29.19
N CYS A 81 18.41 26.58 30.08
CA CYS A 81 17.92 26.29 31.43
C CYS A 81 18.45 27.35 32.39
N VAL A 82 17.56 28.17 32.92
CA VAL A 82 17.86 29.30 33.81
C VAL A 82 17.32 29.00 35.20
N GLU A 83 18.10 29.29 36.24
CA GLU A 83 17.69 29.05 37.63
C GLU A 83 16.43 29.87 37.95
N LYS A 84 15.44 29.21 38.52
CA LYS A 84 14.21 29.84 38.99
C LYS A 84 14.57 30.75 40.16
N ILE A 85 14.38 32.06 39.97
CA ILE A 85 14.45 33.03 41.05
C ILE A 85 13.26 32.74 41.96
N HIS A 86 13.50 32.07 43.09
CA HIS A 86 12.53 32.02 44.17
C HIS A 86 12.41 33.44 44.73
N ASP A 87 11.39 34.18 44.32
CA ASP A 87 10.96 35.39 45.02
C ASP A 87 10.48 34.97 46.42
N SER A 88 11.42 34.79 47.33
CA SER A 88 11.18 34.67 48.76
C SER A 88 11.02 36.08 49.30
N ASP A 89 9.81 36.64 49.21
CA ASP A 89 9.27 37.67 50.11
C ASP A 89 7.88 38.13 49.61
N GLU A 90 6.83 37.36 49.89
CA GLU A 90 5.52 38.00 50.07
C GLU A 90 4.76 37.37 51.24
N GLN A 91 4.61 38.21 52.26
CA GLN A 91 4.06 37.94 53.57
C GLN A 91 2.54 37.78 53.52
N ASN A 92 2.05 36.67 54.06
CA ASN A 92 1.11 36.65 55.17
C ASN A 92 -0.10 37.62 55.12
N THR A 93 -1.25 37.15 54.61
CA THR A 93 -2.57 37.53 55.19
C THR A 93 -3.53 36.35 55.16
N ASN A 94 -3.87 35.86 56.35
CA ASN A 94 -5.01 34.97 56.64
C ASN A 94 -6.33 35.61 56.20
N CYS A 95 -7.20 34.86 55.52
CA CYS A 95 -8.64 35.11 55.60
C CYS A 95 -9.47 33.82 55.47
N ILE A 96 -10.57 33.82 56.22
CA ILE A 96 -11.36 32.71 56.71
C ILE A 96 -12.40 32.22 55.69
N ARG A 97 -12.49 30.89 55.51
CA ARG A 97 -13.68 30.03 55.25
C ARG A 97 -14.90 30.67 54.54
N GLY A 98 -15.06 30.37 53.24
CA GLY A 98 -16.32 30.52 52.49
C GLY A 98 -16.12 30.86 51.00
N ASN A 99 -16.78 30.12 50.10
CA ASN A 99 -16.80 30.23 48.64
C ASN A 99 -15.53 29.80 47.87
N CYS A 100 -15.60 28.62 47.25
CA CYS A 100 -14.69 28.20 46.19
C CYS A 100 -15.24 28.66 44.83
N THR A 101 -14.72 29.77 44.34
CA THR A 101 -14.53 30.06 42.91
C THR A 101 -13.20 30.77 42.76
N LEU A 102 -12.64 30.67 41.56
CA LEU A 102 -11.69 31.61 40.95
C LEU A 102 -10.23 31.14 40.78
N MET A 103 -9.94 30.90 39.49
CA MET A 103 -8.75 31.30 38.72
C MET A 103 -7.38 30.66 39.00
N LYS A 104 -6.94 29.90 37.99
CA LYS A 104 -5.74 30.28 37.24
C LYS A 104 -6.13 30.42 35.76
N GLU A 105 -6.36 31.66 35.34
CA GLU A 105 -6.45 32.01 33.93
C GLU A 105 -5.02 31.97 33.37
N ILE A 106 -4.77 31.12 32.37
CA ILE A 106 -3.60 31.28 31.50
C ILE A 106 -4.06 32.23 30.40
N THR A 107 -3.78 33.52 30.58
CA THR A 107 -3.90 34.52 29.53
C THR A 107 -2.66 34.42 28.63
N ASP A 108 -2.89 33.95 27.40
CA ASP A 108 -1.94 34.11 26.30
C ASP A 108 -1.99 35.57 25.85
N PHE A 109 -1.09 36.39 26.39
CA PHE A 109 -0.86 37.77 25.97
C PHE A 109 0.08 37.76 24.77
N ASP A 110 -0.46 37.74 23.54
CA ASP A 110 0.19 38.37 22.35
C ASP A 110 -0.64 38.35 21.04
N CYS A 111 -1.98 38.32 21.11
CA CYS A 111 -2.83 38.52 19.92
C CYS A 111 -3.26 39.99 19.75
N LEU A 112 -2.36 40.81 19.18
CA LEU A 112 -2.66 42.14 18.63
C LEU A 112 -2.53 42.11 17.11
N LEU A 113 -3.58 41.62 16.43
CA LEU A 113 -3.81 41.83 15.00
C LEU A 113 -5.32 41.76 14.75
N GLU A 114 -5.95 42.92 14.65
CA GLU A 114 -7.34 43.07 14.23
C GLU A 114 -7.54 42.43 12.85
N GLY A 115 -8.42 41.43 12.73
CA GLY A 115 -9.05 41.13 11.43
C GLY A 115 -9.17 39.67 10.98
N LEU A 116 -8.65 38.65 11.67
CA LEU A 116 -8.83 37.24 11.27
C LEU A 116 -9.33 36.35 12.41
N PHE A 117 -10.32 35.49 12.12
CA PHE A 117 -11.01 34.58 13.04
C PHE A 117 -10.06 33.75 13.94
N CYS A 118 -9.88 34.15 15.19
CA CYS A 118 -9.48 33.23 16.27
C CYS A 118 -10.74 32.63 16.90
N GLY A 119 -11.24 31.54 16.31
CA GLY A 119 -12.22 30.68 16.97
C GLY A 119 -11.63 30.14 18.27
N THR A 120 -12.31 30.36 19.39
CA THR A 120 -11.92 29.87 20.71
C THR A 120 -11.94 28.33 20.72
N ASN A 121 -10.82 27.70 20.41
CA ASN A 121 -10.64 26.24 20.51
C ASN A 121 -10.43 25.83 21.98
N LYS A 122 -11.41 26.11 22.85
CA LYS A 122 -11.41 25.62 24.23
C LYS A 122 -12.18 24.30 24.27
N CYS A 123 -11.47 23.21 24.56
CA CYS A 123 -12.12 21.99 25.02
C CYS A 123 -12.93 22.33 26.28
N GLU A 124 -14.24 22.08 26.26
CA GLU A 124 -15.10 22.32 27.42
C GLU A 124 -14.57 21.54 28.63
N ASN A 125 -14.35 22.23 29.76
CA ASN A 125 -13.92 21.64 31.03
C ASN A 125 -12.56 20.90 31.00
N ASN A 126 -11.57 21.40 30.25
CA ASN A 126 -10.20 20.86 30.20
C ASN A 126 -10.09 19.41 29.68
N ALA A 127 -11.14 18.87 29.05
CA ALA A 127 -11.11 17.54 28.46
C ALA A 127 -11.61 17.61 27.01
N CYS A 128 -10.73 17.32 26.06
CA CYS A 128 -11.07 17.21 24.66
C CYS A 128 -11.63 15.81 24.37
N LYS A 129 -12.53 15.70 23.40
CA LYS A 129 -12.99 14.38 22.93
C LYS A 129 -11.85 13.68 22.19
N ILE A 130 -11.76 12.36 22.32
CA ILE A 130 -10.78 11.60 21.53
C ILE A 130 -11.10 11.79 20.04
N GLY A 131 -10.10 12.16 19.25
CA GLY A 131 -10.21 12.50 17.84
C GLY A 131 -10.43 13.99 17.55
N GLU A 132 -10.77 14.80 18.55
CA GLU A 132 -10.94 16.26 18.41
C GLU A 132 -9.62 16.91 17.99
N THR A 133 -9.71 17.85 17.05
CA THR A 133 -8.56 18.54 16.47
C THR A 133 -8.57 20.01 16.87
N ILE A 134 -7.42 20.53 17.26
CA ILE A 134 -7.23 21.93 17.64
C ILE A 134 -6.11 22.56 16.81
N LEU A 135 -6.20 23.86 16.57
CA LEU A 135 -5.10 24.67 16.05
C LEU A 135 -4.34 25.27 17.24
N ASP A 136 -3.05 25.00 17.31
CA ASP A 136 -2.15 25.39 18.39
C ASP A 136 -0.92 26.13 17.82
N ILE A 137 -0.85 27.43 18.10
CA ILE A 137 0.23 28.32 17.66
C ILE A 137 1.45 28.07 18.57
N GLY A 138 2.58 27.72 17.97
CA GLY A 138 3.80 27.30 18.66
C GLY A 138 3.86 25.81 18.99
N CYS A 139 2.79 25.05 18.74
CA CYS A 139 2.70 23.61 19.05
C CYS A 139 2.86 23.28 20.54
N ASN A 140 2.49 24.20 21.43
CA ASN A 140 2.68 24.13 22.88
C ASN A 140 1.90 23.00 23.57
N LEU A 141 0.85 22.50 22.94
CA LEU A 141 0.00 21.43 23.45
C LEU A 141 0.49 20.03 23.05
N THR A 142 1.47 19.89 22.16
CA THR A 142 1.97 18.58 21.72
C THR A 142 2.52 17.78 22.91
N GLY A 143 1.96 16.60 23.14
CA GLY A 143 2.32 15.75 24.27
C GLY A 143 1.61 16.09 25.59
N ASN A 144 0.82 17.17 25.66
CA ASN A 144 -0.02 17.43 26.82
C ASN A 144 -1.23 16.50 26.83
N ILE A 145 -1.71 16.20 28.04
CA ILE A 145 -2.89 15.36 28.26
C ILE A 145 -4.13 16.10 27.78
N CYS A 146 -4.85 15.50 26.84
CA CYS A 146 -6.09 16.05 26.29
C CYS A 146 -7.33 15.33 26.86
N ALA A 147 -7.16 14.10 27.35
CA ALA A 147 -8.16 13.31 28.08
C ALA A 147 -7.47 12.20 28.88
N MET A 148 -8.21 11.46 29.72
CA MET A 148 -7.65 10.34 30.48
C MET A 148 -7.04 9.29 29.52
N HIS A 149 -5.74 9.00 29.67
CA HIS A 149 -4.94 8.16 28.77
C HIS A 149 -4.86 8.64 27.31
N ALA A 150 -4.95 9.95 27.09
CA ALA A 150 -4.85 10.55 25.76
C ALA A 150 -3.98 11.82 25.75
N LEU A 151 -3.24 12.00 24.67
CA LEU A 151 -2.31 13.11 24.46
C LEU A 151 -2.64 13.82 23.15
N PHE A 152 -2.32 15.11 23.07
CA PHE A 152 -2.32 15.82 21.80
C PHE A 152 -1.13 15.39 20.93
N ILE A 153 -1.42 14.98 19.69
CA ILE A 153 -0.42 14.59 18.69
C ILE A 153 -0.57 15.48 17.45
N PRO A 154 0.50 16.09 16.91
CA PRO A 154 0.43 16.90 15.70
C PRO A 154 0.04 16.04 14.49
N ILE A 155 -1.04 16.44 13.80
CA ILE A 155 -1.49 15.84 12.54
C ILE A 155 -1.00 16.62 11.32
N SER A 156 -0.77 17.93 11.47
CA SER A 156 -0.03 18.75 10.51
C SER A 156 0.79 19.81 11.23
N GLN A 157 1.92 20.19 10.62
CA GLN A 157 2.74 21.33 11.03
C GLN A 157 2.94 22.19 9.80
N GLU A 158 2.61 23.48 9.87
CA GLU A 158 2.98 24.42 8.83
C GLU A 158 4.46 24.79 9.03
N GLU A 159 5.31 24.58 8.03
CA GLU A 159 6.66 25.16 8.02
C GLU A 159 6.53 26.66 7.76
N PRO A 160 6.85 27.55 8.72
CA PRO A 160 6.81 28.98 8.45
C PRO A 160 7.87 29.33 7.39
N TYR A 161 7.49 30.17 6.41
CA TYR A 161 8.40 30.65 5.35
C TYR A 161 9.57 31.49 5.88
N SER A 162 9.55 31.88 7.16
CA SER A 162 10.59 32.66 7.82
C SER A 162 10.72 32.23 9.28
N SER A 163 11.94 32.25 9.82
CA SER A 163 12.24 31.86 11.21
C SER A 163 11.58 32.72 12.29
N MET A 164 10.88 33.79 11.92
CA MET A 164 10.24 34.74 12.84
C MET A 164 8.75 34.47 13.08
N VAL A 165 8.11 33.56 12.35
CA VAL A 165 6.67 33.28 12.54
C VAL A 165 6.51 32.02 13.40
N PRO A 166 5.73 32.07 14.50
CA PRO A 166 5.47 30.89 15.32
C PRO A 166 4.84 29.78 14.47
N ARG A 167 5.23 28.54 14.75
CA ARG A 167 4.78 27.36 13.99
C ARG A 167 3.33 27.06 14.31
N ASN A 168 2.44 27.05 13.34
CA ASN A 168 1.08 26.56 13.56
C ASN A 168 1.08 25.02 13.52
N CYS A 169 0.55 24.39 14.56
CA CYS A 169 0.28 22.95 14.59
C CYS A 169 -1.22 22.70 14.61
N ILE A 170 -1.70 21.82 13.74
CA ILE A 170 -2.99 21.16 13.97
C ILE A 170 -2.71 19.90 14.76
N GLN A 171 -3.28 19.78 15.95
CA GLN A 171 -3.06 18.64 16.84
C GLN A 171 -4.37 17.89 17.08
N ARG A 172 -4.30 16.58 17.27
CA ARG A 172 -5.45 15.71 17.56
C ARG A 172 -5.28 15.02 18.91
N CYS A 173 -6.33 15.05 19.73
CA CYS A 173 -6.38 14.25 20.96
C CYS A 173 -6.45 12.75 20.63
N THR A 174 -5.44 11.97 21.00
CA THR A 174 -5.32 10.55 20.65
C THR A 174 -4.87 9.74 21.85
N CYS A 175 -5.29 8.48 21.97
CA CYS A 175 -4.84 7.62 23.05
C CYS A 175 -3.31 7.50 23.12
N GLU A 176 -2.75 7.58 24.33
CA GLU A 176 -1.31 7.68 24.59
C GLU A 176 -0.51 6.45 24.12
N SER A 177 -1.18 5.31 23.98
CA SER A 177 -0.58 4.09 23.44
C SER A 177 -1.62 3.16 22.82
N ILE A 178 -1.14 2.21 22.01
CA ILE A 178 -1.96 1.15 21.40
C ILE A 178 -2.64 0.21 22.43
N LYS A 179 -2.23 0.30 23.70
CA LYS A 179 -2.87 -0.43 24.80
C LYS A 179 -4.22 0.13 25.17
N TYR A 180 -4.56 1.35 24.79
CA TYR A 180 -5.86 1.92 25.07
C TYR A 180 -6.77 1.90 23.83
N VAL A 181 -8.08 1.91 24.04
CA VAL A 181 -9.12 2.04 23.01
C VAL A 181 -9.82 3.37 23.20
N ASP A 182 -9.98 4.09 22.11
CA ASP A 182 -10.72 5.34 22.03
C ASP A 182 -12.16 5.14 22.55
N LYS A 183 -12.52 5.84 23.62
CA LYS A 183 -13.89 6.19 23.97
C LYS A 183 -14.14 7.65 23.64
N LEU A 184 -15.38 8.10 23.74
CA LEU A 184 -15.75 9.45 23.32
C LEU A 184 -14.95 10.56 24.06
N THR A 185 -14.64 10.36 25.34
CA THR A 185 -14.04 11.39 26.21
C THR A 185 -12.77 10.93 26.95
N HIS A 186 -12.31 9.72 26.72
CA HIS A 186 -11.14 9.11 27.38
C HIS A 186 -10.69 7.88 26.61
N CYS A 187 -9.57 7.29 27.00
CA CYS A 187 -9.14 6.00 26.49
C CYS A 187 -9.20 4.94 27.59
N GLU A 188 -9.78 3.78 27.27
CA GLU A 188 -9.85 2.64 28.20
C GLU A 188 -8.76 1.64 27.89
N GLU A 189 -8.10 1.08 28.90
CA GLU A 189 -7.10 0.03 28.70
C GLU A 189 -7.74 -1.20 28.05
N LYS A 190 -7.14 -1.69 26.97
CA LYS A 190 -7.48 -2.96 26.34
C LYS A 190 -7.24 -4.04 27.37
N ILE A 191 -8.32 -4.66 27.84
CA ILE A 191 -8.26 -5.92 28.57
C ILE A 191 -7.69 -6.96 27.58
N GLU A 192 -6.39 -7.27 27.72
CA GLU A 192 -5.72 -8.32 26.96
C GLU A 192 -6.31 -9.69 27.35
N VAL A 193 -7.44 -10.05 26.76
CA VAL A 193 -7.79 -11.46 26.62
C VAL A 193 -6.83 -12.01 25.59
N ALA A 194 -5.82 -12.75 26.05
CA ALA A 194 -4.81 -13.40 25.22
C ALA A 194 -5.44 -14.13 24.03
N LYS A 195 -5.48 -13.46 22.88
CA LYS A 195 -5.88 -14.01 21.60
C LYS A 195 -4.79 -13.67 20.59
N GLN A 196 -3.89 -14.62 20.40
CA GLN A 196 -3.07 -14.71 19.20
C GLN A 196 -4.02 -14.97 18.03
N THR A 197 -4.26 -13.95 17.20
CA THR A 197 -4.88 -14.13 15.88
C THR A 197 -3.87 -13.70 14.84
N GLU A 198 -3.22 -14.70 14.23
CA GLU A 198 -2.45 -14.54 13.02
C GLU A 198 -3.40 -14.08 11.89
N ILE A 199 -3.03 -12.98 11.25
CA ILE A 199 -3.75 -12.41 10.12
C ILE A 199 -3.37 -13.23 8.88
N HIS A 200 -4.07 -14.35 8.65
CA HIS A 200 -4.08 -14.98 7.33
C HIS A 200 -4.93 -14.15 6.37
N ASN A 201 -4.47 -14.00 5.13
CA ASN A 201 -5.15 -13.26 4.05
C ASN A 201 -6.45 -13.99 3.65
N PHE A 202 -7.53 -13.79 4.41
CA PHE A 202 -8.82 -14.46 4.23
C PHE A 202 -9.63 -13.96 3.01
N ALA A 203 -9.09 -13.03 2.23
CA ALA A 203 -9.75 -12.44 1.06
C ALA A 203 -9.94 -13.43 -0.11
N GLU A 204 -9.37 -14.63 -0.02
CA GLU A 204 -9.39 -15.64 -1.09
C GLU A 204 -10.61 -16.59 -1.01
N PHE A 205 -11.42 -16.55 0.07
CA PHE A 205 -12.46 -17.55 0.35
C PHE A 205 -13.92 -17.07 0.27
N CYS A 206 -14.22 -15.89 -0.28
CA CYS A 206 -15.61 -15.47 -0.53
C CYS A 206 -16.02 -15.77 -2.00
N PRO A 207 -16.98 -16.67 -2.24
CA PRO A 207 -17.32 -17.19 -3.59
C PRO A 207 -18.06 -16.20 -4.52
N LYS A 208 -18.16 -14.92 -4.15
CA LYS A 208 -18.70 -13.88 -5.03
C LYS A 208 -17.91 -12.57 -4.86
N VAL A 209 -17.42 -12.04 -5.97
CA VAL A 209 -16.73 -10.74 -6.02
C VAL A 209 -17.72 -9.58 -5.74
N TYR A 210 -19.03 -9.82 -5.92
CA TYR A 210 -20.10 -8.83 -5.75
C TYR A 210 -21.37 -9.48 -5.17
N TYR A 211 -21.90 -8.90 -4.10
CA TYR A 211 -23.16 -9.23 -3.45
C TYR A 211 -24.23 -8.19 -3.84
N ASN A 212 -25.48 -8.62 -3.92
CA ASN A 212 -26.59 -7.72 -4.22
C ASN A 212 -26.96 -6.86 -3.02
N LEU A 213 -27.50 -5.65 -3.27
CA LEU A 213 -27.96 -4.75 -2.22
C LEU A 213 -29.07 -5.40 -1.38
N GLY A 214 -28.79 -5.68 -0.11
CA GLY A 214 -29.69 -6.37 0.81
C GLY A 214 -29.39 -7.87 0.99
N GLU A 215 -28.46 -8.45 0.24
CA GLU A 215 -28.02 -9.84 0.42
C GLU A 215 -27.33 -10.00 1.79
N GLU A 216 -27.66 -11.08 2.48
CA GLU A 216 -27.17 -11.40 3.83
C GLU A 216 -26.15 -12.53 3.79
N ILE A 217 -25.16 -12.47 4.68
CA ILE A 217 -24.14 -13.50 4.88
C ILE A 217 -23.89 -13.70 6.37
N ALA A 218 -23.75 -14.97 6.78
CA ALA A 218 -23.27 -15.31 8.12
C ALA A 218 -21.74 -15.33 8.12
N ASP A 219 -21.13 -14.56 9.00
CA ASP A 219 -19.69 -14.42 9.11
C ASP A 219 -19.21 -14.66 10.54
N ILE A 220 -18.50 -15.78 10.70
CA ILE A 220 -17.88 -16.16 11.97
C ILE A 220 -16.73 -15.20 12.25
N GLY A 221 -16.81 -14.49 13.37
CA GLY A 221 -15.84 -13.48 13.80
C GLY A 221 -16.12 -12.07 13.26
N CYS A 222 -17.20 -11.85 12.51
CA CYS A 222 -17.58 -10.54 11.96
C CYS A 222 -16.45 -9.86 11.15
N ARG A 223 -15.59 -10.66 10.51
CA ARG A 223 -14.39 -10.25 9.76
C ARG A 223 -14.69 -9.44 8.50
N LEU A 224 -15.86 -9.64 7.89
CA LEU A 224 -16.34 -8.93 6.71
C LEU A 224 -17.03 -7.61 7.05
N ALA A 225 -17.34 -7.33 8.32
CA ALA A 225 -18.00 -6.07 8.71
C ALA A 225 -17.17 -4.86 8.24
N GLY A 226 -17.79 -3.96 7.48
CA GLY A 226 -17.14 -2.80 6.87
C GLY A 226 -16.40 -3.07 5.57
N GLN A 227 -16.21 -4.32 5.15
CA GLN A 227 -15.63 -4.66 3.85
C GLN A 227 -16.61 -4.37 2.71
N LYS A 228 -16.06 -4.07 1.52
CA LYS A 228 -16.88 -3.84 0.31
C LYS A 228 -17.58 -5.13 -0.09
N CYS A 229 -18.90 -5.05 -0.24
CA CYS A 229 -19.73 -6.13 -0.79
C CYS A 229 -20.17 -5.82 -2.23
N GLY A 230 -19.96 -4.58 -2.71
CA GLY A 230 -20.05 -4.23 -4.13
C GLY A 230 -19.78 -2.74 -4.38
N THR A 231 -20.12 -2.24 -5.57
CA THR A 231 -19.93 -0.82 -5.91
C THR A 231 -20.78 0.06 -5.00
N ASN A 232 -20.13 0.92 -4.21
CA ASN A 232 -20.78 1.81 -3.24
C ASN A 232 -21.53 1.09 -2.10
N MET A 233 -21.18 -0.17 -1.84
CA MET A 233 -21.82 -1.01 -0.84
C MET A 233 -20.79 -1.64 0.09
N LYS A 234 -21.13 -1.75 1.38
CA LYS A 234 -20.34 -2.44 2.40
C LYS A 234 -21.20 -3.40 3.21
N PHE A 235 -20.58 -4.43 3.78
CA PHE A 235 -21.22 -5.29 4.75
C PHE A 235 -21.48 -4.54 6.06
N VAL A 236 -22.73 -4.50 6.48
CA VAL A 236 -23.16 -3.89 7.75
C VAL A 236 -23.71 -5.00 8.65
N PRO A 237 -23.26 -5.10 9.92
CA PRO A 237 -23.78 -6.10 10.84
C PRO A 237 -25.24 -5.83 11.18
N MET A 238 -26.09 -6.83 10.92
CA MET A 238 -27.52 -6.85 11.27
C MET A 238 -27.74 -7.46 12.65
N GLU A 239 -27.07 -8.58 12.93
CA GLU A 239 -27.24 -9.34 14.17
C GLU A 239 -25.90 -9.94 14.59
N THR A 240 -25.56 -9.85 15.87
CA THR A 240 -24.39 -10.51 16.46
C THR A 240 -24.83 -11.76 17.21
N LEU A 241 -24.44 -12.93 16.73
CA LEU A 241 -24.69 -14.22 17.36
C LEU A 241 -23.60 -14.49 18.40
N LYS A 242 -23.99 -14.61 19.68
CA LYS A 242 -23.09 -15.06 20.75
C LYS A 242 -23.26 -16.57 20.93
N ALA A 243 -22.18 -17.33 20.85
CA ALA A 243 -22.20 -18.74 21.20
C ALA A 243 -22.67 -18.93 22.66
N ALA A 244 -23.48 -19.97 22.90
CA ALA A 244 -24.02 -20.30 24.21
C ALA A 244 -22.90 -20.46 25.26
N LYS A 245 -23.22 -20.10 26.51
CA LYS A 245 -22.33 -19.71 27.63
C LYS A 245 -21.07 -20.57 27.95
N ASN A 246 -20.81 -21.70 27.30
CA ASN A 246 -19.78 -22.65 27.73
C ASN A 246 -18.75 -23.10 26.67
N GLN A 247 -18.78 -22.65 25.41
CA GLN A 247 -17.81 -23.11 24.39
C GLN A 247 -17.35 -21.98 23.47
N SER A 248 -16.12 -21.49 23.69
CA SER A 248 -15.36 -20.54 22.85
C SER A 248 -16.03 -19.19 22.55
N HIS A 249 -15.29 -18.08 22.71
CA HIS A 249 -15.75 -16.71 22.44
C HIS A 249 -15.90 -16.41 20.94
N THR A 250 -16.59 -17.27 20.20
CA THR A 250 -16.84 -17.13 18.78
C THR A 250 -18.10 -16.28 18.62
N ILE A 251 -17.89 -15.04 18.19
CA ILE A 251 -18.97 -14.11 17.86
C ILE A 251 -19.24 -14.29 16.37
N GLY A 252 -20.41 -14.79 15.99
CA GLY A 252 -20.88 -14.72 14.61
C GLY A 252 -21.57 -13.39 14.34
N CYS A 253 -21.55 -12.92 13.10
CA CYS A 253 -22.43 -11.84 12.66
C CYS A 253 -23.25 -12.28 11.46
N ILE A 254 -24.53 -11.91 11.42
CA ILE A 254 -25.28 -11.81 10.18
C ILE A 254 -24.98 -10.41 9.63
N LEU A 255 -24.37 -10.35 8.46
CA LEU A 255 -24.01 -9.12 7.77
C LEU A 255 -24.92 -8.94 6.56
N ARG A 256 -25.38 -7.71 6.31
CA ARG A 256 -26.16 -7.36 5.12
C ARG A 256 -25.39 -6.40 4.24
N CYS A 257 -25.33 -6.66 2.95
CA CYS A 257 -24.74 -5.74 1.99
C CYS A 257 -25.62 -4.49 1.87
N SER A 258 -25.11 -3.33 2.29
CA SER A 258 -25.86 -2.07 2.37
C SER A 258 -25.09 -0.91 1.76
N CYS A 259 -25.80 0.16 1.38
CA CYS A 259 -25.16 1.37 0.87
C CYS A 259 -24.21 1.97 1.92
N GLU A 260 -23.04 2.43 1.49
CA GLU A 260 -22.02 2.92 2.41
C GLU A 260 -22.42 4.28 3.04
N GLU A 261 -22.87 4.26 4.30
CA GLU A 261 -23.47 5.41 4.99
C GLU A 261 -22.62 6.70 5.02
N ASN A 262 -21.30 6.59 4.90
CA ASN A 262 -20.37 7.72 5.02
C ASN A 262 -20.27 8.61 3.77
N PHE A 263 -20.93 8.25 2.67
CA PHE A 263 -20.76 8.92 1.36
C PHE A 263 -22.08 9.34 0.71
N GLU A 264 -23.14 9.47 1.50
CA GLU A 264 -24.47 9.89 1.04
C GLU A 264 -24.99 9.06 -0.15
N TYR A 265 -24.86 7.73 -0.12
CA TYR A 265 -25.51 6.90 -1.13
C TYR A 265 -26.98 6.69 -0.78
N ILE A 266 -27.88 6.92 -1.75
CA ILE A 266 -29.29 6.56 -1.64
C ILE A 266 -29.55 5.25 -2.39
N LYS A 267 -30.39 4.39 -1.81
CA LYS A 267 -30.89 3.19 -2.48
C LYS A 267 -31.95 3.61 -3.51
N GLN A 268 -31.65 3.44 -4.79
CA GLN A 268 -32.59 3.69 -5.88
C GLN A 268 -32.43 2.59 -6.94
N ASN A 269 -33.53 1.94 -7.32
CA ASN A 269 -33.55 0.81 -8.27
C ASN A 269 -32.53 -0.29 -7.95
N GLU A 270 -32.47 -0.73 -6.69
CA GLU A 270 -31.55 -1.77 -6.21
C GLU A 270 -30.05 -1.41 -6.31
N GLN A 271 -29.72 -0.16 -6.60
CA GLN A 271 -28.34 0.34 -6.67
C GLN A 271 -28.11 1.45 -5.63
N CYS A 272 -26.86 1.56 -5.17
CA CYS A 272 -26.43 2.64 -4.29
C CYS A 272 -25.83 3.77 -5.12
N ILE A 273 -26.57 4.87 -5.25
CA ILE A 273 -26.23 6.01 -6.10
C ILE A 273 -25.80 7.18 -5.23
N ARG A 274 -24.71 7.88 -5.57
CA ARG A 274 -24.25 9.06 -4.83
C ARG A 274 -25.29 10.18 -4.95
N LYS A 275 -25.70 10.73 -3.81
CA LYS A 275 -26.62 11.87 -3.75
C LYS A 275 -26.08 13.13 -4.46
N TRP A 276 -24.75 13.26 -4.61
CA TRP A 276 -24.08 14.40 -5.22
C TRP A 276 -23.60 14.19 -6.67
N TYR A 277 -23.83 13.02 -7.29
CA TYR A 277 -23.31 12.73 -8.63
C TYR A 277 -24.33 13.03 -9.74
N CYS A 278 -23.89 13.76 -10.76
CA CYS A 278 -24.62 13.98 -11.99
C CYS A 278 -23.96 13.17 -13.11
N ASP A 279 -24.74 12.36 -13.83
CA ASP A 279 -24.21 11.44 -14.82
C ASP A 279 -23.43 12.17 -15.91
N GLY A 280 -22.15 11.81 -16.08
CA GLY A 280 -21.24 12.43 -17.05
C GLY A 280 -20.87 13.88 -16.72
N GLY A 281 -21.04 14.33 -15.48
CA GLY A 281 -20.77 15.71 -15.06
C GLY A 281 -21.91 16.71 -15.36
N PHE A 282 -23.03 16.24 -15.94
CA PHE A 282 -24.17 17.09 -16.30
C PHE A 282 -25.39 16.80 -15.42
N CYS A 283 -25.81 17.78 -14.64
CA CYS A 283 -27.00 17.71 -13.81
C CYS A 283 -28.24 18.09 -14.60
N GLN A 284 -29.36 17.41 -14.31
CA GLN A 284 -30.67 17.88 -14.74
C GLN A 284 -30.94 19.26 -14.14
N LEU A 285 -31.56 20.14 -14.92
CA LEU A 285 -32.00 21.45 -14.45
C LEU A 285 -32.84 21.28 -13.18
N LYS A 286 -32.65 22.17 -12.21
CA LYS A 286 -33.26 22.13 -10.88
C LYS A 286 -32.82 20.98 -9.94
N ARG A 287 -31.94 20.08 -10.36
CA ARG A 287 -31.37 19.07 -9.46
C ARG A 287 -30.55 19.74 -8.36
N LYS A 288 -30.79 19.33 -7.11
CA LYS A 288 -30.01 19.74 -5.93
C LYS A 288 -28.88 18.74 -5.70
N ILE A 289 -27.71 19.24 -5.33
CA ILE A 289 -26.56 18.44 -4.91
C ILE A 289 -26.03 18.95 -3.57
N TYR A 290 -25.30 18.10 -2.86
CA TYR A 290 -24.55 18.45 -1.66
C TYR A 290 -23.09 18.55 -2.06
N ASP A 291 -22.45 19.66 -1.72
CA ASP A 291 -21.09 19.95 -2.12
C ASP A 291 -20.27 20.43 -0.91
N TYR A 292 -19.10 19.83 -0.74
CA TYR A 292 -18.24 20.06 0.41
C TYR A 292 -17.32 21.25 0.15
N GLY A 293 -17.44 22.31 0.95
CA GLY A 293 -16.75 23.59 0.79
C GLY A 293 -17.28 24.42 -0.38
N CYS A 294 -18.47 24.12 -0.89
CA CYS A 294 -19.14 24.87 -1.96
C CYS A 294 -18.37 25.09 -3.26
N LYS A 295 -17.40 24.23 -3.55
CA LYS A 295 -16.44 24.35 -4.67
C LYS A 295 -17.08 24.34 -6.06
N LEU A 296 -18.28 23.78 -6.20
CA LEU A 296 -19.01 23.70 -7.47
C LEU A 296 -19.78 24.97 -7.81
N THR A 297 -19.97 25.89 -6.86
CA THR A 297 -20.76 27.11 -7.10
C THR A 297 -20.15 27.93 -8.25
N GLY A 298 -20.96 28.22 -9.28
CA GLY A 298 -20.53 28.94 -10.47
C GLY A 298 -20.01 28.05 -11.61
N LEU A 299 -19.67 26.78 -11.35
CA LEU A 299 -19.25 25.84 -12.40
C LEU A 299 -20.43 25.39 -13.26
N GLU A 300 -20.15 25.04 -14.51
CA GLU A 300 -21.16 24.52 -15.45
C GLU A 300 -21.68 23.16 -14.96
N CYS A 301 -23.01 23.02 -14.93
CA CYS A 301 -23.70 21.77 -14.58
C CYS A 301 -24.51 21.22 -15.75
N GLY A 302 -24.47 21.85 -16.92
CA GLY A 302 -25.37 21.61 -18.04
C GLY A 302 -25.08 22.58 -19.17
N ILE A 303 -25.56 22.29 -20.39
CA ILE A 303 -25.53 23.26 -21.49
C ILE A 303 -26.35 24.48 -21.09
N ASN A 304 -25.71 25.65 -21.00
CA ASN A 304 -26.30 26.90 -20.51
C ASN A 304 -26.80 26.83 -19.05
N MET A 305 -26.22 25.95 -18.22
CA MET A 305 -26.59 25.79 -16.81
C MET A 305 -25.35 25.87 -15.92
N LYS A 306 -25.49 26.43 -14.72
CA LYS A 306 -24.44 26.48 -13.70
C LYS A 306 -24.99 26.10 -12.32
N PHE A 307 -24.11 25.63 -11.45
CA PHE A 307 -24.46 25.43 -10.05
C PHE A 307 -24.62 26.77 -9.34
N VAL A 308 -25.71 26.88 -8.59
CA VAL A 308 -26.02 28.04 -7.77
C VAL A 308 -26.18 27.57 -6.33
N PHE A 309 -25.44 28.19 -5.41
CA PHE A 309 -25.58 27.99 -3.98
C PHE A 309 -27.02 28.26 -3.53
N ILE A 310 -27.60 27.33 -2.76
CA ILE A 310 -28.93 27.51 -2.15
C ILE A 310 -28.77 27.91 -0.68
N ARG A 311 -28.09 27.06 0.09
CA ARG A 311 -27.89 27.24 1.53
C ARG A 311 -26.78 26.34 2.03
N GLU A 312 -26.16 26.74 3.12
CA GLU A 312 -25.25 25.93 3.90
C GLU A 312 -26.05 25.01 4.84
N VAL A 313 -25.57 23.79 5.04
CA VAL A 313 -26.15 22.79 5.97
C VAL A 313 -25.29 22.70 7.23
N SER A 314 -23.98 22.81 7.07
CA SER A 314 -22.95 22.92 8.11
C SER A 314 -21.75 23.69 7.53
N ASP A 315 -20.80 24.10 8.38
CA ASP A 315 -19.59 24.88 8.03
C ASP A 315 -18.75 24.33 6.85
N GLU A 316 -19.00 23.09 6.44
CA GLU A 316 -18.29 22.42 5.36
C GLU A 316 -19.21 21.89 4.26
N ILE A 317 -20.53 21.86 4.43
CA ILE A 317 -21.45 21.25 3.45
C ILE A 317 -22.50 22.27 3.05
N CYS A 318 -22.62 22.52 1.74
CA CYS A 318 -23.73 23.30 1.20
C CYS A 318 -24.54 22.55 0.16
N ILE A 319 -25.80 22.95 0.08
CA ILE A 319 -26.73 22.51 -0.95
C ILE A 319 -26.63 23.49 -2.11
N GLN A 320 -26.32 22.98 -3.29
CA GLN A 320 -26.33 23.74 -4.54
C GLN A 320 -27.38 23.18 -5.48
N LYS A 321 -27.80 23.97 -6.47
CA LYS A 321 -28.78 23.54 -7.49
C LYS A 321 -28.37 24.01 -8.86
N CYS A 322 -28.54 23.15 -9.85
CA CYS A 322 -28.31 23.48 -11.25
C CYS A 322 -29.42 24.43 -11.75
N LYS A 323 -29.04 25.62 -12.21
CA LYS A 323 -29.94 26.66 -12.78
C LYS A 323 -29.38 27.16 -14.11
N CYS A 324 -30.18 27.89 -14.89
CA CYS A 324 -29.67 28.54 -16.10
C CYS A 324 -28.51 29.50 -15.79
N ALA A 325 -27.48 29.49 -16.64
CA ALA A 325 -26.20 30.14 -16.38
C ALA A 325 -26.31 31.68 -16.28
N SER A 326 -27.27 32.27 -16.97
CA SER A 326 -27.56 33.71 -16.98
C SER A 326 -29.06 33.95 -17.21
N GLU A 327 -29.50 35.20 -17.02
CA GLU A 327 -30.87 35.63 -17.35
C GLU A 327 -31.16 35.65 -18.86
N GLU A 328 -30.15 35.47 -19.72
CA GLU A 328 -30.35 35.36 -21.16
C GLU A 328 -30.97 34.02 -21.56
N PHE A 329 -30.95 33.02 -20.66
CA PHE A 329 -31.56 31.72 -20.89
C PHE A 329 -32.87 31.57 -20.10
N VAL A 330 -33.88 30.99 -20.74
CA VAL A 330 -35.15 30.61 -20.11
C VAL A 330 -35.23 29.11 -19.94
N GLU A 331 -35.77 28.69 -18.79
CA GLU A 331 -36.10 27.30 -18.55
C GLU A 331 -37.31 26.90 -19.41
N LYS A 332 -37.09 25.95 -20.33
CA LYS A 332 -38.14 25.30 -21.13
C LYS A 332 -37.88 23.79 -21.18
N ASN A 333 -38.89 22.99 -20.83
CA ASN A 333 -38.84 21.53 -20.90
C ASN A 333 -37.61 20.90 -20.20
N GLY A 334 -37.21 21.44 -19.04
CA GLY A 334 -36.05 20.96 -18.28
C GLY A 334 -34.68 21.34 -18.88
N LYS A 335 -34.64 22.25 -19.86
CA LYS A 335 -33.43 22.78 -20.50
C LYS A 335 -33.38 24.30 -20.42
N CYS A 336 -32.19 24.87 -20.58
CA CYS A 336 -31.98 26.32 -20.63
C CYS A 336 -31.76 26.76 -22.09
N GLU A 337 -32.76 27.45 -22.64
CA GLU A 337 -32.78 27.91 -24.03
C GLU A 337 -32.55 29.42 -24.10
N ASP A 338 -31.80 29.90 -25.09
CA ASP A 338 -31.50 31.32 -25.30
C ASP A 338 -32.78 32.10 -25.67
N LYS A 339 -33.10 33.17 -24.92
CA LYS A 339 -34.26 34.05 -25.17
C LYS A 339 -34.26 34.68 -26.56
N LYS A 340 -33.08 34.92 -27.17
CA LYS A 340 -32.93 35.66 -28.43
C LYS A 340 -33.02 34.76 -29.67
N LYS A 341 -32.89 33.43 -29.53
CA LYS A 341 -33.02 32.51 -30.67
C LYS A 341 -34.48 32.20 -30.97
N LYS A 342 -35.01 32.79 -32.05
CA LYS A 342 -36.28 32.33 -32.66
C LYS A 342 -36.13 30.86 -33.08
N PRO A 343 -37.18 30.02 -32.90
CA PRO A 343 -37.10 28.59 -33.14
C PRO A 343 -37.02 28.31 -34.65
N ASN A 344 -35.80 28.18 -35.18
CA ASN A 344 -35.63 27.47 -36.44
C ASN A 344 -35.75 25.97 -36.14
N ILE A 345 -36.86 25.39 -36.58
CA ILE A 345 -37.17 23.98 -36.53
C ILE A 345 -36.12 23.22 -37.35
N SER A 346 -35.03 22.80 -36.71
CA SER A 346 -34.16 21.74 -37.21
C SER A 346 -34.20 20.59 -36.23
N ARG A 347 -34.61 19.43 -36.72
CA ARG A 347 -34.80 18.16 -36.00
C ARG A 347 -33.76 17.95 -34.89
N HIS A 348 -34.25 17.77 -33.66
CA HIS A 348 -33.46 17.45 -32.47
C HIS A 348 -32.70 16.13 -32.66
N THR A 349 -31.42 16.21 -33.00
CA THR A 349 -30.42 15.20 -32.67
C THR A 349 -29.85 15.58 -31.31
N SER A 350 -29.83 14.63 -30.38
CA SER A 350 -29.20 14.75 -29.06
C SER A 350 -27.75 15.22 -29.18
N MET A 351 -27.48 16.52 -28.97
CA MET A 351 -26.12 17.06 -28.94
C MET A 351 -25.48 16.76 -27.57
N GLN A 352 -25.03 15.51 -27.38
CA GLN A 352 -23.83 15.29 -26.57
C GLN A 352 -22.69 16.00 -27.30
N LYS A 353 -21.93 16.84 -26.60
CA LYS A 353 -20.76 17.51 -27.15
C LYS A 353 -19.70 16.43 -27.41
N PHE A 354 -19.72 15.84 -28.60
CA PHE A 354 -18.79 14.79 -29.00
C PHE A 354 -17.36 15.33 -28.91
N LEU A 355 -16.48 14.58 -28.25
CA LEU A 355 -15.06 14.88 -28.21
C LEU A 355 -14.46 14.57 -29.58
N LYS A 356 -13.39 15.29 -29.94
CA LYS A 356 -12.63 14.96 -31.15
C LYS A 356 -11.81 13.69 -30.91
N VAL A 357 -11.60 12.89 -31.95
CA VAL A 357 -10.65 11.77 -31.89
C VAL A 357 -9.30 12.31 -31.42
N GLY A 358 -8.67 11.63 -30.47
CA GLY A 358 -7.40 12.05 -29.88
C GLY A 358 -7.50 12.90 -28.61
N GLN A 359 -8.68 13.43 -28.27
CA GLN A 359 -8.83 14.26 -27.07
C GLN A 359 -8.64 13.43 -25.79
N ILE A 360 -7.89 13.97 -24.83
CA ILE A 360 -7.59 13.33 -23.54
C ILE A 360 -8.49 13.91 -22.46
N LEU A 361 -9.08 13.04 -21.63
CA LEU A 361 -9.88 13.37 -20.46
C LEU A 361 -9.27 12.74 -19.21
N GLU A 362 -9.32 13.46 -18.10
CA GLU A 362 -9.06 12.91 -16.77
C GLU A 362 -10.35 12.31 -16.19
N ASP A 363 -10.32 11.03 -15.84
CA ASP A 363 -11.47 10.29 -15.32
C ASP A 363 -11.15 9.68 -13.94
N PHE A 364 -11.86 10.14 -12.91
CA PHE A 364 -11.75 9.62 -11.55
C PHE A 364 -12.57 8.34 -11.41
N GLY A 365 -11.89 7.25 -11.08
CA GLY A 365 -12.44 5.90 -10.96
C GLY A 365 -12.43 5.11 -12.26
N CYS A 366 -11.94 5.69 -13.36
CA CYS A 366 -11.89 5.02 -14.67
C CYS A 366 -13.24 4.49 -15.17
N LEU A 367 -14.32 5.20 -14.83
CA LEU A 367 -15.69 4.79 -15.09
C LEU A 367 -16.09 4.96 -16.56
N SER A 368 -15.40 5.80 -17.31
CA SER A 368 -15.65 6.08 -18.72
C SER A 368 -14.92 5.13 -19.66
N ILE A 369 -14.14 4.14 -19.17
CA ILE A 369 -13.48 3.18 -20.05
C ILE A 369 -14.51 2.46 -20.93
N ASN A 370 -14.30 2.48 -22.24
CA ASN A 370 -15.17 1.95 -23.29
C ASN A 370 -16.52 2.65 -23.44
N SER A 371 -16.81 3.75 -22.72
CA SER A 371 -18.00 4.55 -22.98
C SER A 371 -17.82 5.39 -24.26
N GLU A 372 -18.92 5.72 -24.93
CA GLU A 372 -18.89 6.48 -26.18
C GLU A 372 -18.48 7.94 -25.91
N CYS A 373 -17.41 8.38 -26.57
CA CYS A 373 -16.95 9.77 -26.52
C CYS A 373 -17.29 10.56 -27.80
N GLY A 374 -17.84 9.87 -28.80
CA GLY A 374 -18.07 10.37 -30.16
C GLY A 374 -18.78 9.33 -31.02
N SER A 375 -19.35 9.73 -32.16
CA SER A 375 -19.84 8.77 -33.17
C SER A 375 -18.69 7.87 -33.60
N ASN A 376 -18.85 6.56 -33.40
CA ASN A 376 -17.83 5.54 -33.69
C ASN A 376 -16.53 5.67 -32.86
N MET A 377 -16.60 6.37 -31.73
CA MET A 377 -15.47 6.58 -30.82
C MET A 377 -15.80 6.07 -29.41
N VAL A 378 -14.78 5.61 -28.69
CA VAL A 378 -14.85 5.19 -27.28
C VAL A 378 -13.63 5.67 -26.51
N PHE A 379 -13.80 5.95 -25.22
CA PHE A 379 -12.66 6.25 -24.36
C PHE A 379 -11.80 5.01 -24.12
N ARG A 380 -10.48 5.17 -24.26
CA ARG A 380 -9.47 4.15 -23.98
C ARG A 380 -8.46 4.70 -22.98
N PRO A 381 -8.06 3.92 -21.95
CA PRO A 381 -7.08 4.37 -20.97
C PRO A 381 -5.69 4.55 -21.60
N ILE A 382 -5.05 5.68 -21.31
CA ILE A 382 -3.64 5.96 -21.64
C ILE A 382 -2.75 5.57 -20.46
N VAL A 383 -3.11 6.05 -19.27
CA VAL A 383 -2.37 5.83 -18.01
C VAL A 383 -3.37 5.64 -16.89
N ARG A 384 -3.12 4.67 -16.01
CA ARG A 384 -3.87 4.45 -14.77
C ARG A 384 -2.97 4.73 -13.58
N PHE A 385 -3.44 5.54 -12.64
CA PHE A 385 -2.80 5.81 -11.36
C PHE A 385 -3.58 5.11 -10.26
N TYR A 386 -2.89 4.28 -9.50
CA TYR A 386 -3.40 3.71 -8.26
C TYR A 386 -2.82 4.55 -7.12
N ASN A 387 -3.64 5.34 -6.43
CA ASN A 387 -3.14 6.15 -5.32
C ASN A 387 -2.81 5.24 -4.13
N ILE A 388 -1.55 5.27 -3.66
CA ILE A 388 -0.99 4.35 -2.65
C ILE A 388 -1.32 4.83 -1.21
N SER A 389 -1.96 5.99 -1.02
CA SER A 389 -2.29 6.48 0.31
C SER A 389 -3.44 5.67 0.96
N PHE A 390 -3.18 5.12 2.14
CA PHE A 390 -4.04 4.20 2.92
C PHE A 390 -5.47 4.67 3.25
N SER A 391 -5.89 5.89 2.91
CA SER A 391 -7.19 6.43 3.35
C SER A 391 -8.26 6.61 2.28
N LEU A 392 -7.97 6.65 0.98
CA LEU A 392 -9.00 6.75 -0.07
C LEU A 392 -8.50 6.11 -1.38
N ARG A 393 -8.96 4.89 -1.68
CA ARG A 393 -8.64 4.18 -2.95
C ARG A 393 -9.43 4.77 -4.13
N GLN A 394 -9.01 5.92 -4.66
CA GLN A 394 -9.50 6.43 -5.92
C GLN A 394 -8.49 6.08 -7.02
N GLU A 395 -8.85 5.17 -7.93
CA GLU A 395 -8.15 5.00 -9.21
C GLU A 395 -8.36 6.29 -10.01
N LYS A 396 -7.34 6.83 -10.64
CA LYS A 396 -7.44 7.97 -11.56
C LYS A 396 -6.86 7.51 -12.90
N CYS A 397 -7.49 7.82 -14.03
CA CYS A 397 -6.87 7.57 -15.32
C CYS A 397 -7.00 8.75 -16.26
N PHE A 398 -6.00 8.89 -17.12
CA PHE A 398 -6.13 9.65 -18.35
C PHE A 398 -6.66 8.72 -19.43
N GLN A 399 -7.72 9.13 -20.11
CA GLN A 399 -8.35 8.38 -21.19
C GLN A 399 -8.32 9.20 -22.48
N ARG A 400 -8.03 8.58 -23.61
CA ARG A 400 -8.08 9.17 -24.95
C ARG A 400 -9.35 8.72 -25.65
N CYS A 401 -10.03 9.63 -26.33
CA CYS A 401 -11.12 9.28 -27.23
C CYS A 401 -10.55 8.65 -28.52
N ASN A 402 -10.80 7.36 -28.76
CA ASN A 402 -10.27 6.58 -29.88
C ASN A 402 -11.39 5.98 -30.72
N CYS A 403 -11.13 5.61 -31.98
CA CYS A 403 -12.08 4.87 -32.80
C CYS A 403 -12.43 3.49 -32.20
N LYS A 404 -13.69 3.06 -32.37
CA LYS A 404 -14.13 1.68 -32.06
C LYS A 404 -13.37 0.67 -32.92
N ASN A 405 -13.33 -0.61 -32.50
CA ASN A 405 -12.47 -1.65 -33.09
C ASN A 405 -12.61 -1.84 -34.63
N ASN A 406 -13.76 -1.48 -35.21
CA ASN A 406 -14.08 -1.63 -36.64
C ASN A 406 -13.94 -0.33 -37.44
N TYR A 407 -13.31 0.70 -36.84
CA TYR A 407 -13.15 2.02 -37.45
C TYR A 407 -11.70 2.43 -37.42
N ASP A 408 -11.23 3.06 -38.49
CA ASP A 408 -9.91 3.64 -38.60
C ASP A 408 -9.97 5.18 -38.51
N GLU A 409 -8.97 5.77 -37.87
CA GLU A 409 -8.83 7.21 -37.74
C GLU A 409 -8.24 7.79 -39.02
N ILE A 410 -9.04 8.48 -39.83
CA ILE A 410 -8.63 9.15 -41.06
C ILE A 410 -8.99 10.63 -40.93
N ASN A 411 -7.99 11.52 -40.97
CA ASN A 411 -8.17 12.98 -40.85
C ASN A 411 -8.97 13.41 -39.59
N GLY A 412 -8.75 12.71 -38.46
CA GLY A 412 -9.45 12.99 -37.19
C GLY A 412 -10.91 12.54 -37.16
N LEU A 413 -11.35 11.71 -38.12
CA LEU A 413 -12.66 11.08 -38.18
C LEU A 413 -12.52 9.56 -38.10
N CYS A 414 -13.46 8.89 -37.44
CA CYS A 414 -13.52 7.43 -37.41
C CYS A 414 -14.37 6.91 -38.56
N ILE A 415 -13.73 6.32 -39.56
CA ILE A 415 -14.37 5.75 -40.76
C ILE A 415 -14.43 4.23 -40.62
N GLU A 416 -15.58 3.63 -40.93
CA GLU A 416 -15.76 2.18 -40.85
C GLU A 416 -14.77 1.49 -41.78
N ARG A 417 -14.08 0.46 -41.27
CA ARG A 417 -13.25 -0.40 -42.11
C ARG A 417 -14.16 -1.06 -43.14
N ILE A 418 -14.03 -0.65 -44.39
CA ILE A 418 -14.56 -1.43 -45.50
C ILE A 418 -13.76 -2.72 -45.47
N ASN A 419 -14.41 -3.83 -45.13
CA ASN A 419 -13.88 -5.16 -45.41
C ASN A 419 -13.80 -5.27 -46.93
N ILE A 420 -12.71 -4.77 -47.50
CA ILE A 420 -12.26 -5.21 -48.80
C ILE A 420 -11.90 -6.66 -48.55
N ASP A 421 -12.64 -7.58 -49.17
CA ASP A 421 -12.30 -8.99 -49.20
C ASP A 421 -10.85 -9.08 -49.71
N GLU A 422 -9.89 -9.17 -48.79
CA GLU A 422 -8.47 -9.37 -49.10
C GLU A 422 -8.31 -10.82 -49.58
N GLU A 423 -8.71 -11.04 -50.82
CA GLU A 423 -8.12 -12.08 -51.66
C GLU A 423 -6.62 -11.82 -51.75
N ASN A 424 -5.85 -12.53 -50.93
CA ASN A 424 -4.55 -13.13 -51.26
C ASN A 424 -3.55 -12.34 -52.16
N GLU A 425 -3.42 -11.03 -52.01
CA GLU A 425 -2.30 -10.29 -52.59
C GLU A 425 -1.33 -9.81 -51.50
N GLY A 426 -0.39 -10.70 -51.17
CA GLY A 426 0.95 -10.36 -50.71
C GLY A 426 1.05 -9.40 -49.53
N ASN A 427 0.84 -9.91 -48.31
CA ASN A 427 1.30 -9.29 -47.08
C ASN A 427 2.85 -9.30 -47.05
N ARG A 428 3.45 -8.50 -47.92
CA ARG A 428 4.90 -8.30 -48.03
C ARG A 428 5.27 -7.50 -46.79
N ARG A 429 5.67 -8.25 -45.77
CA ARG A 429 6.19 -7.75 -44.50
C ARG A 429 7.18 -6.63 -44.79
N CYS A 430 6.89 -5.40 -44.37
CA CYS A 430 7.82 -4.29 -44.58
C CYS A 430 9.23 -4.68 -44.10
N PHE A 431 9.32 -5.44 -42.99
CA PHE A 431 10.59 -5.93 -42.46
C PHE A 431 11.38 -6.91 -43.34
N GLU A 432 10.81 -7.51 -44.40
CA GLU A 432 11.51 -8.50 -45.22
C GLU A 432 12.37 -7.87 -46.33
N ASN A 433 12.11 -6.65 -46.80
CA ASN A 433 12.95 -5.96 -47.81
C ASN A 433 12.75 -4.43 -47.92
N GLU A 434 11.87 -3.81 -47.12
CA GLU A 434 11.54 -2.38 -47.25
C GLU A 434 11.66 -1.65 -45.90
N ILE A 435 11.95 -0.35 -45.93
CA ILE A 435 11.99 0.45 -44.69
C ILE A 435 10.54 0.68 -44.28
N CYS A 436 10.11 0.13 -43.14
CA CYS A 436 8.78 0.40 -42.61
C CYS A 436 8.62 1.91 -42.37
N LYS A 437 7.46 2.45 -42.75
CA LYS A 437 7.12 3.84 -42.49
C LYS A 437 6.71 4.01 -41.03
N LEU A 438 6.84 5.24 -40.54
CA LEU A 438 6.36 5.62 -39.22
C LEU A 438 4.85 5.32 -39.13
N GLY A 439 4.45 4.49 -38.16
CA GLY A 439 3.08 4.05 -37.97
C GLY A 439 2.73 2.69 -38.60
N ASP A 440 3.63 2.08 -39.38
CA ASP A 440 3.38 0.76 -39.96
C ASP A 440 3.14 -0.29 -38.87
N ARG A 441 2.13 -1.13 -39.09
CA ARG A 441 1.68 -2.17 -38.16
C ARG A 441 2.20 -3.53 -38.62
N VAL A 442 2.74 -4.31 -37.71
CA VAL A 442 3.08 -5.73 -37.93
C VAL A 442 2.37 -6.61 -36.89
N ASN A 443 1.91 -7.77 -37.34
CA ASN A 443 1.46 -8.85 -36.46
C ASN A 443 2.64 -9.80 -36.28
N ASP A 444 3.14 -9.89 -35.07
CA ASP A 444 4.36 -10.60 -34.72
C ASP A 444 4.03 -11.76 -33.76
N GLU A 445 4.39 -12.97 -34.14
CA GLU A 445 4.24 -14.14 -33.26
C GLU A 445 5.35 -14.11 -32.21
N GLU A 446 4.96 -14.24 -30.95
CA GLU A 446 5.79 -14.15 -29.75
C GLU A 446 6.47 -12.80 -29.51
N CYS A 447 6.10 -11.76 -30.26
CA CYS A 447 6.61 -10.41 -30.03
C CYS A 447 8.14 -10.26 -30.23
N GLN A 448 8.72 -11.12 -31.08
CA GLN A 448 10.16 -11.19 -31.36
C GLN A 448 10.77 -9.92 -31.97
N LEU A 449 9.97 -9.11 -32.66
CA LEU A 449 10.38 -7.84 -33.28
C LEU A 449 10.40 -6.66 -32.30
N THR A 450 9.95 -6.80 -31.05
CA THR A 450 9.92 -5.69 -30.09
C THR A 450 11.33 -5.14 -29.84
N GLY A 451 11.51 -3.83 -30.08
CA GLY A 451 12.79 -3.14 -29.97
C GLY A 451 13.71 -3.27 -31.19
N VAL A 452 13.34 -4.06 -32.21
CA VAL A 452 14.04 -4.12 -33.50
C VAL A 452 13.80 -2.83 -34.27
N LYS A 453 14.84 -2.34 -34.98
CA LYS A 453 14.72 -1.16 -35.82
C LYS A 453 13.83 -1.45 -37.02
N CYS A 454 12.81 -0.63 -37.20
CA CYS A 454 11.90 -0.69 -38.35
C CYS A 454 12.18 0.42 -39.38
N GLY A 455 13.05 1.38 -39.04
CA GLY A 455 13.58 2.38 -39.97
C GLY A 455 14.59 3.33 -39.30
N ALA A 456 14.99 4.39 -40.01
CA ALA A 456 15.91 5.39 -39.47
C ALA A 456 15.25 6.10 -38.27
N ASN A 457 15.91 6.01 -37.10
CA ASN A 457 15.39 6.56 -35.84
C ASN A 457 14.03 5.97 -35.40
N MET A 458 13.72 4.73 -35.80
CA MET A 458 12.44 4.06 -35.51
C MET A 458 12.64 2.63 -34.98
N VAL A 459 11.75 2.16 -34.09
CA VAL A 459 11.71 0.82 -33.50
C VAL A 459 10.29 0.27 -33.38
N PHE A 460 10.14 -1.04 -33.40
CA PHE A 460 8.85 -1.69 -33.13
C PHE A 460 8.50 -1.69 -31.64
N ILE A 461 7.27 -1.29 -31.30
CA ILE A 461 6.72 -1.31 -29.93
C ILE A 461 5.36 -2.02 -29.90
N PRO A 462 5.12 -2.97 -28.97
CA PRO A 462 3.85 -3.66 -28.85
C PRO A 462 2.75 -2.75 -28.27
N THR A 463 1.58 -2.75 -28.91
CA THR A 463 0.40 -1.99 -28.45
C THR A 463 -0.58 -2.87 -27.68
N SER A 464 -0.64 -4.17 -27.99
CA SER A 464 -1.43 -5.13 -27.24
C SER A 464 -0.81 -6.52 -27.34
N ILE A 465 -0.78 -7.23 -26.22
CA ILE A 465 -0.48 -8.66 -26.14
C ILE A 465 -1.85 -9.35 -26.16
N ALA A 466 -2.17 -10.08 -27.24
CA ALA A 466 -3.37 -10.92 -27.24
C ALA A 466 -3.13 -12.15 -26.35
N MET A 467 -4.19 -12.81 -25.86
CA MET A 467 -4.05 -14.07 -25.11
C MET A 467 -3.51 -15.22 -25.97
N THR A 468 -3.61 -15.10 -27.28
CA THR A 468 -2.85 -15.90 -28.23
C THR A 468 -1.48 -15.25 -28.38
N ASN A 469 -0.37 -16.00 -28.44
CA ASN A 469 1.01 -15.49 -28.53
C ASN A 469 1.30 -14.50 -29.69
N ARG A 470 0.30 -13.93 -30.36
CA ARG A 470 0.41 -12.85 -31.33
C ARG A 470 0.38 -11.51 -30.63
N CYS A 471 1.29 -10.64 -31.03
CA CYS A 471 1.23 -9.25 -30.63
C CYS A 471 1.18 -8.33 -31.84
N VAL A 472 0.48 -7.22 -31.65
CA VAL A 472 0.44 -6.15 -32.65
C VAL A 472 1.48 -5.12 -32.26
N GLN A 473 2.46 -4.90 -33.13
CA GLN A 473 3.51 -3.91 -32.94
C GLN A 473 3.41 -2.80 -33.99
N TYR A 474 3.85 -1.60 -33.62
CA TYR A 474 3.91 -0.43 -34.49
C TYR A 474 5.34 0.05 -34.62
N CYS A 475 5.72 0.47 -35.83
CA CYS A 475 6.96 1.18 -36.07
C CYS A 475 6.84 2.62 -35.57
N VAL A 476 7.56 2.98 -34.51
CA VAL A 476 7.49 4.32 -33.88
C VAL A 476 8.88 4.92 -33.73
N CYS A 477 9.01 6.23 -33.52
CA CYS A 477 10.32 6.83 -33.27
C CYS A 477 11.01 6.17 -32.07
N ASP A 478 12.30 5.92 -32.21
CA ASP A 478 13.12 5.51 -31.08
C ASP A 478 13.18 6.62 -30.03
N ASN A 479 13.65 6.27 -28.84
CA ASN A 479 13.56 7.14 -27.69
C ASN A 479 14.46 8.39 -27.75
N GLU A 480 15.43 8.40 -28.65
CA GLU A 480 16.32 9.54 -28.89
C GLU A 480 15.74 10.50 -29.92
N SER A 481 14.57 10.16 -30.47
CA SER A 481 13.98 10.84 -31.61
C SER A 481 12.55 11.28 -31.31
N MET A 482 12.03 12.17 -32.15
CA MET A 482 10.66 12.67 -32.10
C MET A 482 10.12 12.80 -33.51
N VAL A 483 8.80 12.75 -33.65
CA VAL A 483 8.13 12.93 -34.94
C VAL A 483 8.18 14.41 -35.32
N ALA A 484 8.73 14.70 -36.50
CA ALA A 484 8.67 16.01 -37.15
C ALA A 484 8.60 15.80 -38.67
N ASP A 485 7.63 16.43 -39.32
CA ASP A 485 7.35 16.29 -40.77
C ASP A 485 7.27 14.81 -41.24
N ASP A 486 6.48 14.01 -40.53
CA ASP A 486 6.29 12.56 -40.78
C ASP A 486 7.58 11.72 -40.74
N LYS A 487 8.65 12.25 -40.15
CA LYS A 487 9.95 11.59 -39.98
C LYS A 487 10.40 11.62 -38.54
N CYS A 488 11.21 10.65 -38.15
CA CYS A 488 11.83 10.62 -36.82
C CYS A 488 13.16 11.37 -36.85
N ILE A 489 13.21 12.52 -36.15
CA ILE A 489 14.40 13.36 -36.02
C ILE A 489 14.98 13.19 -34.63
N LYS A 490 16.29 12.98 -34.51
CA LYS A 490 16.97 12.91 -33.21
C LYS A 490 16.79 14.22 -32.45
N ARG A 491 16.44 14.14 -31.17
CA ARG A 491 16.22 15.31 -30.29
C ARG A 491 17.41 16.27 -30.27
N ASN A 492 18.64 15.75 -30.36
CA ASN A 492 19.85 16.58 -30.37
C ASN A 492 20.01 17.40 -31.66
N ALA A 493 19.38 17.02 -32.78
CA ALA A 493 19.50 17.75 -34.04
C ALA A 493 18.74 19.09 -34.03
N LEU A 494 17.78 19.27 -33.11
CA LEU A 494 17.02 20.52 -32.97
C LEU A 494 17.75 21.59 -32.16
N ASN A 495 18.85 21.26 -31.48
CA ASN A 495 19.62 22.21 -30.67
C ASN A 495 20.69 22.99 -31.46
N LEU A 496 20.76 22.86 -32.80
CA LEU A 496 21.78 23.51 -33.64
C LEU A 496 21.35 24.88 -34.23
N ARG A 497 20.42 25.61 -33.60
CA ARG A 497 20.07 26.98 -34.02
C ARG A 497 20.06 28.04 -32.91
N HIS A 498 20.57 27.73 -31.72
CA HIS A 498 20.90 28.74 -30.72
C HIS A 498 22.27 28.38 -30.14
N GLU A 499 23.32 28.69 -30.90
CA GLU A 499 24.66 28.90 -30.34
C GLU A 499 24.69 30.30 -29.74
N ASP A 500 25.37 30.44 -28.59
CA ASP A 500 25.54 31.62 -27.73
C ASP A 500 24.66 31.63 -26.47
N GLU A 501 25.03 30.82 -25.46
CA GLU A 501 25.34 31.33 -24.12
C GLU A 501 25.85 30.20 -23.20
N ASN A 502 27.09 30.39 -22.75
CA ASN A 502 27.82 29.53 -21.84
C ASN A 502 27.30 29.65 -20.40
N GLN A 503 27.27 28.50 -19.72
CA GLN A 503 27.48 28.33 -18.28
C GLN A 503 26.47 28.97 -17.30
N ASN A 504 25.33 28.31 -17.14
CA ASN A 504 24.72 28.05 -15.84
C ASN A 504 23.92 26.75 -15.93
N ILE A 505 24.40 25.68 -15.27
CA ILE A 505 23.62 24.44 -15.14
C ILE A 505 22.47 24.75 -14.20
N THR A 506 21.36 25.20 -14.76
CA THR A 506 20.12 25.42 -14.04
C THR A 506 19.60 24.08 -13.50
N GLN A 507 18.90 24.11 -12.36
CA GLN A 507 18.29 22.91 -11.75
C GLN A 507 17.46 22.09 -12.76
N GLU A 508 16.89 22.74 -13.78
CA GLU A 508 16.18 22.08 -14.88
C GLU A 508 17.07 21.12 -15.70
N GLY A 509 18.34 21.46 -15.90
CA GLY A 509 19.30 20.61 -16.62
C GLY A 509 19.62 19.33 -15.85
N MET A 510 19.79 19.43 -14.52
CA MET A 510 19.99 18.27 -13.65
C MET A 510 18.74 17.39 -13.61
N GLN A 511 17.54 17.98 -13.55
CA GLN A 511 16.28 17.23 -13.52
C GLN A 511 16.02 16.50 -14.84
N LYS A 512 16.25 17.15 -15.99
CA LYS A 512 16.15 16.49 -17.31
C LYS A 512 17.16 15.35 -17.47
N ASN A 513 18.39 15.52 -17.00
CA ASN A 513 19.38 14.44 -17.03
C ASN A 513 18.97 13.27 -16.14
N HIS A 514 18.43 13.55 -14.94
CA HIS A 514 17.93 12.52 -14.03
C HIS A 514 16.74 11.75 -14.62
N GLU A 515 15.75 12.42 -15.21
CA GLU A 515 14.61 11.78 -15.88
C GLU A 515 15.05 10.88 -17.04
N ASN A 516 16.06 11.32 -17.80
CA ASN A 516 16.58 10.56 -18.93
C ASN A 516 17.37 9.31 -18.48
N ILE A 517 18.15 9.42 -17.40
CA ILE A 517 18.82 8.28 -16.75
C ILE A 517 17.77 7.27 -16.29
N VAL A 518 16.77 7.72 -15.54
CA VAL A 518 15.68 6.87 -15.03
C VAL A 518 14.96 6.15 -16.19
N LEU A 519 14.59 6.86 -17.26
CA LEU A 519 13.92 6.28 -18.44
C LEU A 519 14.78 5.25 -19.17
N ASN A 520 16.08 5.51 -19.34
CA ASN A 520 17.00 4.56 -19.97
C ASN A 520 17.13 3.29 -19.14
N CYS A 521 17.23 3.47 -17.84
CA CYS A 521 17.31 2.40 -16.88
C CYS A 521 16.05 1.53 -16.82
N MET A 522 14.86 2.13 -16.84
CA MET A 522 13.59 1.39 -16.95
C MET A 522 13.46 0.58 -18.24
N ARG A 523 14.18 0.96 -19.29
CA ARG A 523 14.24 0.23 -20.58
C ARG A 523 15.32 -0.86 -20.60
N GLY A 524 15.91 -1.19 -19.45
CA GLY A 524 16.95 -2.21 -19.35
C GLY A 524 18.32 -1.76 -19.86
N LYS A 525 18.60 -0.45 -19.86
CA LYS A 525 19.89 0.11 -20.29
C LYS A 525 20.72 0.71 -19.15
N CYS A 526 20.46 0.35 -17.89
CA CYS A 526 21.36 0.76 -16.82
C CYS A 526 22.74 0.10 -16.98
N LYS A 527 23.77 0.82 -16.54
CA LYS A 527 25.07 0.22 -16.25
C LYS A 527 24.97 -0.62 -14.97
N LEU A 528 25.78 -1.67 -14.90
CA LEU A 528 25.96 -2.41 -13.65
C LEU A 528 26.44 -1.43 -12.57
N MET A 529 25.90 -1.57 -11.36
CA MET A 529 26.13 -0.68 -10.22
C MET A 529 25.58 0.75 -10.34
N GLU A 530 24.79 1.09 -11.37
CA GLU A 530 24.14 2.40 -11.48
C GLU A 530 23.02 2.56 -10.43
N GLU A 531 23.04 3.69 -9.72
CA GLU A 531 22.11 4.00 -8.63
C GLU A 531 21.04 5.01 -9.08
N ILE A 532 19.78 4.77 -8.70
CA ILE A 532 18.63 5.60 -9.09
C ILE A 532 17.77 5.89 -7.87
N SER A 533 17.28 7.12 -7.78
CA SER A 533 16.23 7.49 -6.83
C SER A 533 14.85 7.10 -7.39
N ASP A 534 14.21 6.13 -6.77
CA ASP A 534 12.89 5.58 -7.11
C ASP A 534 11.85 6.04 -6.08
N PHE A 535 11.11 7.09 -6.43
CA PHE A 535 10.00 7.58 -5.63
C PHE A 535 8.81 6.63 -5.74
N GLY A 536 8.41 6.04 -4.61
CA GLY A 536 7.40 4.98 -4.53
C GLY A 536 7.97 3.55 -4.48
N CYS A 537 9.29 3.38 -4.60
CA CYS A 537 9.96 2.08 -4.53
C CYS A 537 9.44 1.05 -5.55
N THR A 538 9.07 1.51 -6.75
CA THR A 538 8.42 0.71 -7.81
C THR A 538 9.37 -0.10 -8.69
N LEU A 539 10.66 0.26 -8.72
CA LEU A 539 11.71 -0.39 -9.51
C LEU A 539 12.28 -1.63 -8.83
N LYS A 540 12.10 -1.81 -7.52
CA LYS A 540 12.62 -2.96 -6.76
C LYS A 540 12.27 -4.30 -7.44
N GLY A 541 13.30 -5.08 -7.77
CA GLY A 541 13.17 -6.39 -8.40
C GLY A 541 12.92 -6.37 -9.92
N ARG A 542 12.70 -5.19 -10.54
CA ARG A 542 12.58 -5.07 -11.99
C ARG A 542 13.95 -5.22 -12.66
N LEU A 543 13.94 -5.66 -13.92
CA LEU A 543 15.14 -5.75 -14.74
C LEU A 543 15.68 -4.35 -15.06
N CYS A 544 16.97 -4.13 -14.80
CA CYS A 544 17.68 -2.90 -15.15
C CYS A 544 18.65 -3.09 -16.32
N GLY A 545 18.85 -4.35 -16.74
CA GLY A 545 19.47 -4.75 -18.00
C GLY A 545 19.61 -6.27 -18.11
N ARG A 546 20.38 -6.76 -19.08
CA ARG A 546 20.51 -8.21 -19.32
C ARG A 546 21.16 -8.89 -18.11
N ASN A 547 20.44 -9.81 -17.48
CA ASN A 547 20.84 -10.51 -16.26
C ASN A 547 21.08 -9.59 -15.05
N MET A 548 20.46 -8.41 -15.03
CA MET A 548 20.59 -7.42 -13.96
C MET A 548 19.22 -7.01 -13.42
N VAL A 549 19.10 -6.82 -12.11
CA VAL A 549 17.88 -6.40 -11.41
C VAL A 549 18.16 -5.22 -10.48
N PHE A 550 17.15 -4.39 -10.25
CA PHE A 550 17.23 -3.33 -9.24
C PHE A 550 17.12 -3.91 -7.83
N LYS A 551 18.14 -3.66 -7.00
CA LYS A 551 18.18 -3.97 -5.57
C LYS A 551 18.14 -2.67 -4.76
N THR A 552 17.22 -2.57 -3.80
CA THR A 552 17.13 -1.40 -2.90
C THR A 552 18.36 -1.36 -1.98
N ILE A 553 19.09 -0.25 -1.98
CA ILE A 553 20.21 0.01 -1.05
C ILE A 553 19.72 0.77 0.18
N SER A 554 18.91 1.81 -0.03
CA SER A 554 18.33 2.62 1.04
C SER A 554 16.85 2.89 0.80
N ASN A 555 16.13 3.13 1.88
CA ASN A 555 14.71 3.48 1.86
C ASN A 555 14.50 4.62 2.87
N GLU A 556 14.29 5.83 2.35
CA GLU A 556 14.02 7.04 3.11
C GLU A 556 12.52 7.33 3.03
N ILE A 557 11.87 7.52 4.17
CA ILE A 557 10.49 8.04 4.19
C ILE A 557 10.62 9.56 4.18
N ASN A 558 10.17 10.22 3.11
CA ASN A 558 10.14 11.68 3.11
C ASN A 558 8.98 12.14 4.02
N PRO A 559 9.27 12.78 5.18
CA PRO A 559 8.23 13.15 6.13
C PRO A 559 7.22 14.15 5.53
N LYS A 560 7.65 14.98 4.57
CA LYS A 560 6.83 16.04 3.96
C LYS A 560 5.74 15.48 3.04
N PHE A 561 6.03 14.42 2.29
CA PHE A 561 5.11 13.91 1.26
C PHE A 561 4.47 12.56 1.61
N LYS A 562 4.82 11.95 2.75
CA LYS A 562 4.49 10.54 3.08
C LYS A 562 4.86 9.55 1.96
N SER A 563 5.70 9.97 1.01
CA SER A 563 6.19 9.15 -0.07
C SER A 563 7.48 8.46 0.37
N LYS A 564 7.60 7.17 0.01
CA LYS A 564 8.85 6.42 0.22
C LYS A 564 9.78 6.75 -0.94
N LYS A 565 10.99 7.20 -0.65
CA LYS A 565 12.08 7.35 -1.62
C LYS A 565 13.03 6.18 -1.42
N CYS A 566 13.09 5.27 -2.39
CA CYS A 566 14.08 4.22 -2.40
C CYS A 566 15.27 4.63 -3.26
N VAL A 567 16.50 4.38 -2.82
CA VAL A 567 17.66 4.36 -3.72
C VAL A 567 17.86 2.91 -4.15
N VAL A 568 17.73 2.63 -5.44
CA VAL A 568 17.93 1.30 -6.03
C VAL A 568 19.23 1.25 -6.82
N LYS A 569 19.92 0.12 -6.80
CA LYS A 569 21.14 -0.17 -7.57
C LYS A 569 20.89 -1.27 -8.57
N CYS A 570 21.37 -1.11 -9.80
CA CYS A 570 21.37 -2.19 -10.77
C CYS A 570 22.45 -3.22 -10.41
N VAL A 571 22.08 -4.44 -10.04
CA VAL A 571 23.00 -5.52 -9.64
C VAL A 571 22.73 -6.78 -10.45
N CYS A 572 23.65 -7.75 -10.46
CA CYS A 572 23.39 -9.04 -11.11
C CYS A 572 22.18 -9.75 -10.52
N ALA A 573 21.33 -10.29 -11.39
CA ALA A 573 20.20 -11.13 -11.01
C ALA A 573 20.69 -12.41 -10.32
N VAL A 574 19.83 -13.03 -9.50
CA VAL A 574 20.13 -14.30 -8.84
C VAL A 574 20.56 -15.35 -9.88
N GLY A 575 21.70 -16.02 -9.63
CA GLY A 575 22.31 -16.99 -10.56
C GLY A 575 23.36 -16.40 -11.52
N PHE A 576 23.61 -15.09 -11.44
CA PHE A 576 24.65 -14.39 -12.20
C PHE A 576 25.61 -13.69 -11.24
N TYR A 577 26.87 -13.56 -11.66
CA TYR A 577 27.89 -12.81 -10.93
C TYR A 577 28.55 -11.80 -11.86
N GLU A 578 29.12 -10.77 -11.25
CA GLU A 578 29.82 -9.71 -11.96
C GLU A 578 31.21 -10.16 -12.40
N LYS A 579 31.50 -10.03 -13.70
CA LYS A 579 32.83 -10.20 -14.27
C LYS A 579 33.01 -9.21 -15.42
N ASN A 580 34.00 -8.34 -15.30
CA ASN A 580 34.32 -7.30 -16.29
C ASN A 580 33.09 -6.41 -16.62
N ASP A 581 32.45 -5.84 -15.59
CA ASP A 581 31.25 -4.98 -15.69
C ASP A 581 30.04 -5.64 -16.39
N ARG A 582 29.99 -6.98 -16.41
CA ARG A 582 28.91 -7.76 -17.01
C ARG A 582 28.45 -8.87 -16.08
N CYS A 583 27.14 -9.13 -16.07
CA CYS A 583 26.56 -10.24 -15.33
C CYS A 583 26.56 -11.52 -16.17
N ILE A 584 27.43 -12.46 -15.79
CA ILE A 584 27.57 -13.76 -16.45
C ILE A 584 26.95 -14.86 -15.59
N ARG A 585 26.32 -15.84 -16.26
CA ARG A 585 25.69 -16.97 -15.59
C ARG A 585 26.78 -17.80 -14.94
N LEU A 586 26.54 -18.32 -13.73
CA LEU A 586 27.29 -19.48 -13.27
C LEU A 586 26.95 -20.64 -14.21
N ASN A 587 27.68 -20.78 -15.32
CA ASN A 587 27.70 -22.03 -16.06
C ASN A 587 28.44 -23.03 -15.19
N ASN A 588 27.87 -24.23 -15.02
CA ASN A 588 28.49 -25.40 -14.37
C ASN A 588 29.73 -25.92 -15.13
N SER A 589 30.53 -25.04 -15.73
CA SER A 589 31.65 -25.34 -16.61
C SER A 589 32.98 -25.09 -15.89
N SER A 590 33.39 -26.09 -15.13
CA SER A 590 34.65 -26.82 -15.30
C SER A 590 36.00 -26.08 -15.39
N ASN A 591 36.13 -24.80 -15.01
CA ASN A 591 37.43 -24.12 -14.99
C ASN A 591 37.62 -23.16 -13.79
N MET A 592 37.14 -23.53 -12.59
CA MET A 592 37.84 -23.14 -11.36
C MET A 592 39.03 -24.10 -11.20
N THR A 593 40.10 -23.77 -11.91
CA THR A 593 41.38 -24.46 -11.87
C THR A 593 42.04 -24.21 -10.51
N GLU A 594 42.25 -25.31 -9.76
CA GLU A 594 43.05 -25.44 -8.53
C GLU A 594 42.65 -24.65 -7.27
N GLU A 595 41.37 -24.28 -7.10
CA GLU A 595 40.91 -23.77 -5.80
C GLU A 595 40.61 -24.91 -4.81
N LYS A 596 41.49 -25.00 -3.80
CA LYS A 596 41.45 -25.83 -2.60
C LYS A 596 40.01 -26.09 -2.11
N VAL A 597 39.54 -27.33 -2.24
CA VAL A 597 38.30 -27.81 -1.60
C VAL A 597 38.35 -27.44 -0.12
N ARG A 598 37.38 -26.64 0.31
CA ARG A 598 37.32 -26.15 1.69
C ARG A 598 36.91 -27.31 2.60
N THR A 599 37.48 -27.38 3.79
CA THR A 599 37.10 -28.43 4.75
C THR A 599 35.81 -28.06 5.48
N PHE A 600 35.07 -29.06 5.96
CA PHE A 600 33.91 -28.83 6.84
C PHE A 600 34.29 -27.93 8.02
N SER A 601 33.41 -27.00 8.36
CA SER A 601 33.64 -25.98 9.40
C SER A 601 34.77 -24.97 9.11
N GLU A 602 35.32 -24.92 7.89
CA GLU A 602 36.25 -23.86 7.52
C GLU A 602 35.51 -22.52 7.48
N ARG A 603 36.04 -21.53 8.22
CA ARG A 603 35.48 -20.19 8.29
C ARG A 603 36.17 -19.23 7.35
N LEU A 604 35.39 -18.36 6.73
CA LEU A 604 35.84 -17.34 5.80
C LEU A 604 35.21 -16.00 6.12
N PHE A 605 35.99 -14.94 6.00
CA PHE A 605 35.46 -13.58 5.99
C PHE A 605 35.03 -13.22 4.57
N ASP A 606 33.75 -12.91 4.40
CA ASP A 606 33.13 -12.49 3.14
C ASP A 606 32.63 -11.05 3.33
N ALA A 607 33.16 -10.11 2.55
CA ALA A 607 32.91 -8.69 2.71
C ALA A 607 31.45 -8.28 2.48
N ASP A 608 30.65 -9.10 1.77
CA ASP A 608 29.28 -8.76 1.37
C ASP A 608 28.27 -9.90 1.57
N CYS A 609 28.69 -10.99 2.21
CA CYS A 609 27.90 -12.20 2.40
C CYS A 609 27.40 -12.87 1.12
N ILE A 610 28.15 -12.72 0.02
CA ILE A 610 27.84 -13.26 -1.30
C ILE A 610 27.95 -14.78 -1.35
N LEU A 611 28.84 -15.43 -0.58
CA LEU A 611 29.02 -16.89 -0.70
C LEU A 611 27.89 -17.69 -0.02
N SER A 612 26.98 -17.07 0.74
CA SER A 612 25.91 -17.80 1.41
C SER A 612 25.02 -18.59 0.42
N GLY A 613 24.96 -19.90 0.60
CA GLY A 613 24.26 -20.83 -0.29
C GLY A 613 25.09 -21.32 -1.48
N ILE A 614 26.31 -20.79 -1.71
CA ILE A 614 27.24 -21.29 -2.72
C ILE A 614 27.91 -22.57 -2.21
N GLU A 615 28.14 -23.52 -3.12
CA GLU A 615 28.82 -24.78 -2.80
C GLU A 615 30.28 -24.54 -2.39
N CYS A 616 30.67 -25.09 -1.23
CA CYS A 616 32.05 -25.04 -0.72
C CYS A 616 32.75 -26.40 -0.76
N GLY A 617 32.04 -27.44 -1.19
CA GLY A 617 32.49 -28.83 -1.29
C GLY A 617 31.36 -29.75 -1.75
N ILE A 618 31.65 -31.04 -1.94
CA ILE A 618 30.65 -32.03 -2.36
C ILE A 618 29.57 -32.17 -1.29
N ASN A 619 28.34 -31.77 -1.62
CA ASN A 619 27.20 -31.69 -0.70
C ASN A 619 27.40 -30.70 0.46
N MET A 620 28.21 -29.66 0.26
CA MET A 620 28.49 -28.63 1.26
C MET A 620 28.17 -27.25 0.71
N ILE A 621 27.66 -26.34 1.54
CA ILE A 621 27.37 -24.94 1.21
C ILE A 621 27.90 -24.01 2.30
N PHE A 622 28.27 -22.79 1.92
CA PHE A 622 28.57 -21.75 2.90
C PHE A 622 27.28 -21.27 3.58
N ILE A 623 27.32 -21.18 4.91
CA ILE A 623 26.28 -20.55 5.73
C ILE A 623 26.85 -19.34 6.46
N THR A 624 26.10 -18.24 6.55
CA THR A 624 26.52 -17.08 7.36
C THR A 624 26.39 -17.40 8.85
N VAL A 625 27.50 -17.44 9.57
CA VAL A 625 27.53 -17.69 11.02
C VAL A 625 27.53 -16.40 11.84
N GLN A 626 28.11 -15.32 11.31
CA GLN A 626 28.15 -14.02 11.99
C GLN A 626 28.14 -12.90 10.95
N LYS A 627 27.26 -11.92 11.11
CA LYS A 627 27.21 -10.73 10.23
C LYS A 627 27.63 -9.50 11.02
N PHE A 628 28.52 -8.69 10.44
CA PHE A 628 28.92 -7.42 11.01
C PHE A 628 28.00 -6.31 10.46
N TYR A 629 27.77 -5.28 11.25
CA TYR A 629 27.05 -4.07 10.84
C TYR A 629 27.89 -2.87 11.30
N PRO A 630 28.00 -1.79 10.50
CA PRO A 630 27.28 -1.50 9.25
C PRO A 630 27.94 -2.03 7.97
N SER A 631 29.19 -2.51 8.03
CA SER A 631 29.85 -3.15 6.90
C SER A 631 29.08 -4.42 6.54
N SER A 632 28.60 -4.59 5.32
CA SER A 632 27.84 -5.77 4.82
C SER A 632 28.58 -7.12 4.93
N SER A 633 29.69 -7.17 5.66
CA SER A 633 30.55 -8.31 5.83
C SER A 633 30.01 -9.33 6.81
N CYS A 634 30.44 -10.58 6.64
CA CYS A 634 30.16 -11.67 7.54
C CYS A 634 31.31 -12.66 7.60
N ILE A 635 31.29 -13.47 8.65
CA ILE A 635 31.96 -14.76 8.68
C ILE A 635 30.96 -15.81 8.20
N GLN A 636 31.38 -16.60 7.22
CA GLN A 636 30.66 -17.75 6.70
C GLN A 636 31.44 -19.02 7.02
N GLU A 637 30.72 -20.13 7.16
CA GLU A 637 31.28 -21.44 7.49
C GLU A 637 30.75 -22.48 6.50
N CYS A 638 31.60 -23.41 6.06
CA CYS A 638 31.21 -24.48 5.13
C CYS A 638 30.49 -25.62 5.89
N HIS A 639 29.21 -25.87 5.56
CA HIS A 639 28.33 -26.86 6.22
C HIS A 639 27.73 -27.84 5.21
N CYS A 640 27.26 -29.00 5.67
CA CYS A 640 26.52 -29.93 4.81
C CYS A 640 25.20 -29.30 4.32
N LYS A 641 24.83 -29.55 3.06
CA LYS A 641 23.48 -29.23 2.55
C LYS A 641 22.42 -29.96 3.37
N SER A 642 21.21 -29.41 3.43
CA SER A 642 20.07 -30.06 4.08
C SER A 642 19.88 -31.49 3.54
N GLY A 643 19.71 -32.46 4.43
CA GLY A 643 19.63 -33.90 4.10
C GLY A 643 20.97 -34.66 4.08
N PHE A 644 22.10 -33.97 4.29
CA PHE A 644 23.42 -34.58 4.39
C PHE A 644 24.00 -34.41 5.79
N GLU A 645 24.67 -35.44 6.29
CA GLU A 645 25.40 -35.46 7.55
C GLU A 645 26.91 -35.53 7.28
N PHE A 646 27.70 -34.86 8.11
CA PHE A 646 29.16 -34.86 7.98
C PHE A 646 29.74 -36.17 8.49
N ASP A 647 30.32 -36.97 7.59
CA ASP A 647 31.05 -38.18 7.94
C ASP A 647 32.50 -37.80 8.28
N SER A 648 32.78 -37.66 9.58
CA SER A 648 34.11 -37.32 10.09
C SER A 648 35.22 -38.27 9.64
N LYS A 649 34.91 -39.53 9.31
CA LYS A 649 35.92 -40.51 8.83
C LYS A 649 36.34 -40.24 7.40
N LEU A 650 35.43 -39.76 6.56
CA LEU A 650 35.70 -39.49 5.13
C LEU A 650 35.90 -38.01 4.83
N SER A 651 35.69 -37.13 5.83
CA SER A 651 35.74 -35.68 5.65
C SER A 651 34.80 -35.18 4.54
N LEU A 652 33.62 -35.82 4.41
CA LEU A 652 32.64 -35.57 3.35
C LEU A 652 31.22 -35.56 3.92
N CYS A 653 30.33 -34.79 3.31
CA CYS A 653 28.91 -34.80 3.63
C CYS A 653 28.22 -35.93 2.85
N LYS A 654 27.72 -36.93 3.57
CA LYS A 654 26.97 -38.06 3.01
C LYS A 654 25.49 -37.87 3.25
N LYS A 655 24.68 -38.34 2.30
CA LYS A 655 23.23 -38.41 2.51
C LYS A 655 23.02 -39.29 3.74
N SER A 656 22.30 -38.78 4.75
CA SER A 656 22.03 -39.56 5.95
C SER A 656 21.37 -40.87 5.51
N ALA A 657 22.00 -42.01 5.83
CA ALA A 657 21.47 -43.34 5.46
C ALA A 657 20.19 -43.69 6.25
N ASN A 658 19.70 -42.76 7.06
CA ASN A 658 18.38 -42.77 7.68
C ASN A 658 17.36 -41.96 6.86
N ASP A 659 17.26 -42.22 5.55
CA ASP A 659 15.99 -42.09 4.81
C ASP A 659 15.01 -43.20 5.29
N HIS A 660 14.83 -43.35 6.60
CA HIS A 660 13.52 -43.68 7.11
C HIS A 660 12.74 -42.39 6.93
N CYS A 661 11.75 -42.37 6.05
CA CYS A 661 10.66 -41.42 6.20
C CYS A 661 10.33 -41.41 7.71
N PRO A 662 10.44 -40.28 8.42
CA PRO A 662 9.84 -40.24 9.73
C PRO A 662 8.40 -40.68 9.52
N GLN A 663 7.89 -41.50 10.45
CA GLN A 663 6.49 -41.91 10.40
C GLN A 663 5.62 -40.68 10.04
N PRO A 664 4.56 -40.85 9.24
CA PRO A 664 3.68 -39.74 8.86
C PRO A 664 3.41 -38.90 10.12
N TYR A 665 3.69 -37.60 10.04
CA TYR A 665 3.54 -36.71 11.17
C TYR A 665 2.09 -36.75 11.62
N GLU A 666 1.88 -36.81 12.94
CA GLU A 666 0.52 -36.76 13.48
C GLU A 666 -0.08 -35.38 13.24
N PHE A 667 -1.40 -35.33 13.07
CA PHE A 667 -2.11 -34.07 12.96
C PHE A 667 -1.75 -33.17 14.16
N GLY A 668 -1.41 -31.91 13.89
CA GLY A 668 -1.05 -30.95 14.92
C GLY A 668 0.40 -31.02 15.41
N GLN A 669 1.21 -31.98 14.95
CA GLN A 669 2.62 -32.06 15.32
C GLN A 669 3.40 -30.86 14.78
N GLU A 670 4.20 -30.23 15.64
CA GLU A 670 5.02 -29.07 15.31
C GLU A 670 6.49 -29.44 15.05
N ILE A 671 7.10 -28.76 14.08
CA ILE A 671 8.51 -28.86 13.73
C ILE A 671 9.13 -27.46 13.61
N VAL A 672 10.46 -27.39 13.73
CA VAL A 672 11.22 -26.16 13.51
C VAL A 672 11.94 -26.26 12.17
N ASP A 673 11.64 -25.35 11.26
CA ASP A 673 12.17 -25.29 9.90
C ASP A 673 12.85 -23.94 9.64
N TYR A 674 14.17 -23.98 9.43
CA TYR A 674 14.97 -22.80 9.10
C TYR A 674 14.89 -22.53 7.59
N GLY A 675 14.31 -21.39 7.22
CA GLY A 675 14.02 -21.01 5.84
C GLY A 675 12.57 -21.28 5.43
N CYS A 676 11.80 -22.01 6.26
CA CYS A 676 10.40 -22.36 5.99
C CYS A 676 10.24 -23.20 4.71
N HIS A 677 11.22 -24.05 4.42
CA HIS A 677 11.29 -24.89 3.22
C HIS A 677 10.20 -25.97 3.11
N LEU A 678 9.62 -26.43 4.21
CA LEU A 678 8.60 -27.48 4.22
C LEU A 678 7.16 -26.94 4.12
N THR A 679 6.94 -25.62 4.13
CA THR A 679 5.57 -25.07 4.03
C THR A 679 4.90 -25.50 2.73
N GLY A 680 3.75 -26.19 2.84
CA GLY A 680 3.01 -26.76 1.71
C GLY A 680 3.39 -28.21 1.37
N GLU A 681 4.49 -28.73 1.90
CA GLU A 681 4.89 -30.13 1.69
C GLU A 681 4.00 -31.09 2.50
N LYS A 682 3.83 -32.31 1.99
CA LYS A 682 3.01 -33.35 2.64
C LYS A 682 3.65 -33.80 3.94
N CYS A 683 2.91 -33.69 5.05
CA CYS A 683 3.30 -34.24 6.35
C CYS A 683 2.52 -35.53 6.70
N GLY A 684 1.44 -35.84 5.94
CA GLY A 684 0.71 -37.10 6.03
C GLY A 684 -0.43 -37.18 5.00
N LYS A 685 -1.36 -38.14 5.16
CA LYS A 685 -2.48 -38.33 4.23
C LYS A 685 -3.48 -37.17 4.36
N ASN A 686 -3.66 -36.40 3.28
CA ASN A 686 -4.47 -35.17 3.26
C ASN A 686 -3.97 -34.09 4.24
N MET A 687 -2.68 -34.11 4.59
CA MET A 687 -2.07 -33.15 5.51
C MET A 687 -0.84 -32.49 4.89
N VAL A 688 -0.64 -31.21 5.17
CA VAL A 688 0.49 -30.39 4.73
C VAL A 688 1.05 -29.58 5.90
N PHE A 689 2.34 -29.25 5.84
CA PHE A 689 2.94 -28.33 6.80
C PHE A 689 2.44 -26.91 6.57
N THR A 690 1.90 -26.30 7.62
CA THR A 690 1.49 -24.89 7.66
C THR A 690 2.36 -24.13 8.65
N ILE A 691 2.56 -22.82 8.46
CA ILE A 691 3.36 -22.01 9.39
C ILE A 691 2.51 -21.71 10.62
N ALA A 692 2.93 -22.20 11.80
CA ALA A 692 2.30 -21.89 13.08
C ALA A 692 2.95 -20.70 13.79
N GLN A 693 4.23 -20.43 13.51
CA GLN A 693 4.91 -19.23 13.99
C GLN A 693 6.11 -18.88 13.10
N LYS A 694 6.26 -17.62 12.71
CA LYS A 694 7.41 -17.14 11.91
C LYS A 694 8.28 -16.18 12.73
N PHE A 695 9.55 -16.52 12.86
CA PHE A 695 10.58 -15.70 13.49
C PHE A 695 11.55 -15.16 12.45
N THR A 696 11.86 -13.88 12.55
CA THR A 696 12.89 -13.23 11.73
C THR A 696 13.96 -12.67 12.66
N PRO A 697 14.88 -13.50 13.17
CA PRO A 697 16.02 -13.02 13.95
C PRO A 697 16.86 -12.01 13.15
N LEU A 698 17.57 -11.13 13.85
CA LEU A 698 18.40 -10.03 13.31
C LEU A 698 19.43 -10.45 12.24
N ASN A 699 19.67 -11.75 12.08
CA ASN A 699 20.62 -12.32 11.13
C ASN A 699 20.01 -12.63 9.74
N ASN A 700 18.80 -12.16 9.43
CA ASN A 700 18.05 -12.42 8.18
C ASN A 700 17.74 -13.91 7.88
N SER A 701 18.14 -14.86 8.71
CA SER A 701 17.65 -16.23 8.61
C SER A 701 16.21 -16.28 9.11
N VAL A 702 15.29 -16.76 8.27
CA VAL A 702 13.91 -16.96 8.68
C VAL A 702 13.84 -18.29 9.44
N LYS A 703 13.26 -18.31 10.64
CA LYS A 703 12.98 -19.55 11.38
C LYS A 703 11.46 -19.69 11.46
N CYS A 704 10.91 -20.79 10.98
CA CYS A 704 9.50 -21.11 11.12
C CYS A 704 9.31 -22.25 12.13
N ILE A 705 8.30 -22.13 13.00
CA ILE A 705 7.63 -23.29 13.58
C ILE A 705 6.49 -23.62 12.63
N GLN A 706 6.46 -24.84 12.12
CA GLN A 706 5.43 -25.34 11.23
C GLN A 706 4.66 -26.46 11.90
N ARG A 707 3.37 -26.56 11.61
CA ARG A 707 2.46 -27.56 12.16
C ARG A 707 1.87 -28.39 11.03
N CYS A 708 1.78 -29.70 11.22
CA CYS A 708 1.06 -30.58 10.28
C CYS A 708 -0.45 -30.30 10.39
N SER A 709 -1.09 -29.93 9.29
CA SER A 709 -2.51 -29.52 9.26
C SER A 709 -3.22 -30.07 8.02
N CYS A 710 -4.54 -30.09 8.02
CA CYS A 710 -5.31 -30.55 6.86
C CYS A 710 -5.03 -29.67 5.64
N GLU A 711 -4.85 -30.32 4.49
CA GLU A 711 -4.81 -29.66 3.19
C GLU A 711 -6.16 -28.99 2.87
N ASP A 712 -6.14 -27.96 2.05
CA ASP A 712 -7.35 -27.30 1.58
C ASP A 712 -8.37 -28.32 1.02
N GLY A 713 -9.63 -28.20 1.45
CA GLY A 713 -10.68 -29.16 1.13
C GLY A 713 -10.83 -30.30 2.15
N TYR A 714 -10.06 -30.32 3.23
CA TYR A 714 -10.17 -31.30 4.31
C TYR A 714 -10.35 -30.59 5.67
N MET A 715 -11.02 -31.24 6.61
CA MET A 715 -11.16 -30.82 8.00
C MET A 715 -10.70 -31.92 8.94
N GLU A 716 -10.23 -31.54 10.11
CA GLU A 716 -9.84 -32.47 11.16
C GLU A 716 -11.10 -33.09 11.79
N GLU A 717 -11.13 -34.43 11.87
CA GLU A 717 -12.07 -35.19 12.67
C GLU A 717 -11.30 -36.34 13.34
N PHE A 718 -11.28 -36.37 14.68
CA PHE A 718 -10.57 -37.40 15.47
C PHE A 718 -9.08 -37.57 15.12
N GLY A 719 -8.38 -36.48 14.80
CA GLY A 719 -6.96 -36.51 14.41
C GLY A 719 -6.70 -36.97 12.97
N GLU A 720 -7.74 -37.19 12.16
CA GLU A 720 -7.63 -37.47 10.73
C GLU A 720 -8.19 -36.33 9.89
N CYS A 721 -7.61 -36.09 8.71
CA CYS A 721 -8.11 -35.10 7.77
C CYS A 721 -9.12 -35.72 6.79
N ILE A 722 -10.38 -35.34 6.96
CA ILE A 722 -11.54 -35.84 6.22
C ILE A 722 -12.02 -34.78 5.22
N LYS A 723 -12.34 -35.20 4.00
CA LYS A 723 -12.69 -34.29 2.91
C LYS A 723 -13.98 -33.53 3.21
N VAL A 724 -13.91 -32.21 3.29
CA VAL A 724 -15.09 -31.33 3.41
C VAL A 724 -15.75 -31.26 2.05
N TRP A 725 -17.05 -31.57 2.01
CA TRP A 725 -17.87 -31.37 0.82
C TRP A 725 -18.74 -30.15 1.02
N TYR A 726 -18.49 -29.12 0.21
CA TYR A 726 -19.39 -27.99 0.07
C TYR A 726 -20.47 -28.35 -0.97
N CYS A 727 -21.72 -27.96 -0.73
CA CYS A 727 -22.74 -28.04 -1.77
C CYS A 727 -22.52 -26.89 -2.75
N GLU A 728 -21.90 -27.17 -3.90
CA GLU A 728 -21.74 -26.18 -4.96
C GLU A 728 -23.12 -25.69 -5.43
N GLY A 729 -23.36 -24.38 -5.32
CA GLY A 729 -24.60 -23.75 -5.77
C GLY A 729 -25.85 -24.11 -4.96
N GLY A 730 -25.73 -24.65 -3.74
CA GLY A 730 -26.88 -25.02 -2.90
C GLY A 730 -27.49 -26.39 -3.20
N TYR A 731 -26.87 -27.19 -4.07
CA TYR A 731 -27.33 -28.55 -4.39
C TYR A 731 -26.49 -29.59 -3.66
N CYS A 732 -27.12 -30.36 -2.77
CA CYS A 732 -26.46 -31.43 -2.04
C CYS A 732 -26.87 -32.81 -2.57
N LYS A 733 -25.94 -33.77 -2.61
CA LYS A 733 -26.24 -35.15 -3.00
C LYS A 733 -27.26 -35.75 -2.01
N LEU A 734 -28.34 -36.33 -2.54
CA LEU A 734 -29.40 -36.98 -1.75
C LEU A 734 -28.82 -37.98 -0.73
N GLY A 735 -29.28 -37.89 0.52
CA GLY A 735 -28.94 -38.85 1.58
C GLY A 735 -27.58 -38.65 2.26
N ARG A 736 -26.72 -37.72 1.79
CA ARG A 736 -25.48 -37.40 2.51
C ARG A 736 -25.74 -36.57 3.76
N LYS A 737 -24.92 -36.80 4.79
CA LYS A 737 -24.97 -36.08 6.07
C LYS A 737 -24.06 -34.86 6.04
N PHE A 738 -24.46 -33.80 6.71
CA PHE A 738 -23.72 -32.54 6.85
C PHE A 738 -23.85 -32.06 8.29
N PHE A 739 -22.82 -31.39 8.79
CA PHE A 739 -22.83 -30.75 10.10
C PHE A 739 -23.27 -29.30 9.95
N ASP A 740 -24.32 -28.93 10.68
CA ASP A 740 -24.94 -27.62 10.68
C ASP A 740 -24.96 -27.07 12.12
N TYR A 741 -24.07 -26.12 12.41
CA TYR A 741 -24.00 -25.47 13.72
C TYR A 741 -25.20 -24.55 13.91
N GLY A 742 -26.03 -24.84 14.93
CA GLY A 742 -27.25 -24.08 15.19
C GLY A 742 -28.44 -24.50 14.31
N CYS A 743 -28.29 -25.54 13.50
CA CYS A 743 -29.39 -26.12 12.70
C CYS A 743 -30.01 -25.13 11.68
N VAL A 744 -29.24 -24.16 11.18
CA VAL A 744 -29.68 -23.05 10.32
C VAL A 744 -30.26 -23.53 8.98
N PHE A 745 -29.70 -24.60 8.41
CA PHE A 745 -30.09 -25.14 7.11
C PHE A 745 -31.43 -25.89 7.11
N THR A 746 -32.04 -26.17 8.27
CA THR A 746 -33.37 -26.83 8.34
C THR A 746 -34.46 -26.09 7.57
N SER A 747 -34.31 -24.77 7.38
CA SER A 747 -35.25 -23.93 6.64
C SER A 747 -34.95 -23.80 5.13
N PHE A 748 -33.81 -24.32 4.67
CA PHE A 748 -33.35 -24.19 3.29
C PHE A 748 -33.65 -25.44 2.47
N THR A 749 -33.86 -25.23 1.17
CA THR A 749 -33.91 -26.32 0.20
C THR A 749 -32.49 -26.76 -0.15
N CYS A 750 -32.28 -28.07 -0.30
CA CYS A 750 -30.98 -28.65 -0.68
C CYS A 750 -30.98 -29.17 -2.12
N GLY A 751 -32.06 -28.87 -2.86
CA GLY A 751 -32.33 -29.26 -4.24
C GLY A 751 -33.80 -29.06 -4.59
N THR A 752 -34.15 -29.24 -5.87
CA THR A 752 -35.54 -29.22 -6.33
C THR A 752 -36.31 -30.36 -5.67
N ASN A 753 -37.39 -30.06 -4.94
CA ASN A 753 -38.18 -31.01 -4.14
C ASN A 753 -37.41 -31.70 -3.01
N MET A 754 -36.31 -31.11 -2.53
CA MET A 754 -35.53 -31.62 -1.41
C MET A 754 -35.34 -30.56 -0.34
N LYS A 755 -35.35 -30.98 0.93
CA LYS A 755 -35.03 -30.13 2.08
C LYS A 755 -33.98 -30.79 2.97
N PHE A 756 -33.26 -29.98 3.72
CA PHE A 756 -32.44 -30.51 4.81
C PHE A 756 -33.36 -31.06 5.91
N ILE A 757 -33.04 -32.26 6.40
CA ILE A 757 -33.71 -32.92 7.52
C ILE A 757 -32.67 -33.19 8.60
N THR A 758 -32.92 -32.73 9.82
CA THR A 758 -32.11 -33.09 10.99
C THR A 758 -32.27 -34.57 11.32
N GLU A 759 -31.19 -35.34 11.19
CA GLU A 759 -31.11 -36.72 11.67
C GLU A 759 -30.81 -36.78 13.17
N ARG A 760 -29.87 -35.95 13.63
CA ARG A 760 -29.41 -35.94 15.02
C ARG A 760 -29.04 -34.53 15.43
N LYS A 761 -29.44 -34.13 16.64
CA LYS A 761 -28.93 -32.91 17.28
C LYS A 761 -28.05 -33.32 18.45
N GLU A 762 -26.82 -32.82 18.50
CA GLU A 762 -25.96 -32.98 19.68
C GLU A 762 -26.29 -31.93 20.73
N GLU A 763 -26.78 -32.37 21.88
CA GLU A 763 -27.26 -31.49 22.96
C GLU A 763 -26.17 -30.58 23.56
N LYS A 764 -24.89 -30.98 23.45
CA LYS A 764 -23.77 -30.24 24.07
C LYS A 764 -23.13 -29.19 23.18
N THR A 765 -23.30 -29.29 21.86
CA THR A 765 -22.55 -28.49 20.88
C THR A 765 -23.48 -27.66 19.97
N ASP A 766 -24.79 -27.85 20.07
CA ASP A 766 -25.80 -27.30 19.15
C ASP A 766 -25.54 -27.68 17.67
N ILE A 767 -24.74 -28.74 17.44
CA ILE A 767 -24.48 -29.28 16.10
C ILE A 767 -25.67 -30.14 15.69
N CYS A 768 -26.27 -29.79 14.56
CA CYS A 768 -27.23 -30.63 13.86
C CYS A 768 -26.52 -31.44 12.77
N ILE A 769 -26.64 -32.76 12.82
CA ILE A 769 -26.35 -33.63 11.70
C ILE A 769 -27.62 -33.65 10.84
N GLN A 770 -27.53 -33.03 9.66
CA GLN A 770 -28.63 -32.97 8.70
C GLN A 770 -28.33 -33.79 7.46
N ARG A 771 -29.36 -34.23 6.75
CA ARG A 771 -29.23 -34.83 5.43
C ARG A 771 -30.21 -34.21 4.45
N CYS A 772 -29.83 -34.19 3.18
CA CYS A 772 -30.71 -33.73 2.12
C CYS A 772 -31.68 -34.87 1.75
N ASN A 773 -32.98 -34.63 1.87
CA ASN A 773 -34.00 -35.65 1.62
C ASN A 773 -35.17 -35.09 0.82
N PHE A 774 -35.89 -35.96 0.12
CA PHE A 774 -37.08 -35.58 -0.63
C PHE A 774 -38.19 -35.06 0.31
N ILE A 775 -38.87 -34.01 -0.12
CA ILE A 775 -40.11 -33.57 0.49
C ILE A 775 -41.18 -34.58 0.05
N ILE A 776 -41.56 -35.50 0.92
CA ILE A 776 -42.73 -36.35 0.69
C ILE A 776 -43.95 -35.44 0.89
N SER A 777 -44.64 -35.08 -0.19
CA SER A 777 -45.92 -34.38 -0.09
C SER A 777 -46.92 -35.30 0.60
N GLN A 778 -47.34 -34.94 1.81
CA GLN A 778 -48.56 -35.45 2.43
C GLN A 778 -49.74 -34.54 2.08
#